data_AF-A0A7K8EG54-F1
#
_entry.id   AF-A0A7K8EG54-F1
#
_cell.length_a   1.000
_cell.length_b   1.000
_cell.length_c   1.000
_cell.angle_alpha   90.00
_cell.angle_beta   90.00
_cell.angle_gamma   90.00
#
_symmetry.space_group_name_H-M   'P 1'
#
loop_
_entity.id
_entity.type
_entity.pdbx_description
1 polymer ?
#
loop_
_entity_poly.entity_id
_entity_poly.type
_entity_poly.pdbx_seq_one_letter_code
_entity_poly.pdbx_strand_id
1 'polypeptide(L)'
;LFSPAARRSGSLSARATPTRVIQLPTATETINYDVKAFGSSLPVKVMEALKKADADDQLSVQVDESGWAWLVHKERLIIWKIGQSAVAKLCLCKELQLPPSDFQWSSNLAAISCLNSSGEAPSLQSLAIMVATSEGSVRYWPNLAHEGSYTDTFTDFGGSLCSFLTAVKGGSFILSSSRGQLVRLIPDSSGKIHQHALPHGQGMFSGIGRKVSSLLGILSPGNDAVISNVLWDRERSSFYMLTSSNLNKWEIDDSSERYILSWDINKILKEHITDAIWGSESNYEDIKGGVNIQYMDLQQNRDGLVILAAAWHPGDRPCLVYYTLITVEDKGYQMSDDVVVEVTQYNPSFQSEDEVLCCLVVPDYFSHAAFLYKEDEVFACSTGTGRISLPQEKIIFGIQGDSILGAGSCNSLPIFFAKKSGLLTILSRENTSVLPEDLEDALSSSIAGPRSESPAFDATGRLEIIAQEDKTKLLKAAFLQYCRKDIVNAQTMVIELFPSNADLDSDAELDRAVTQISVDLMDDYPASDPRWAESVPEEATGFSNTSLILLHQLEDKTKAHSFFIEFLHQVGAFERLGSFPVRGMPMATRLLLCEHAEKLAAAVVLKNHHSRLPELVNAAILIALNKRECDVPPSLTPADVFFREVSQIDSIFECLLEEEEQILKDMPIESIEWAQIVVNVNNIIKDMLQAACQYRQSRASLYKTGELPEREPEYVPWTASSGLRAAITRQHGVILKVVYPQVDSNLRSVVAEQLVALLDCFLDGYVAQLKSVDRLADQERYSSVEMEYVQKRSELLSPLLSLGQYQLAAALAEKYCDFDILVQMCEQTDNQARLQRYMTQFADQANFLFRWYLEKGKRGKLLSQPIAQHGQLASFLQAHEHLSWLHDINSQDLQKAHRTLQTLANMETRYFAKKKTLLGLSKLAALASDFSEDILQEKIEEISEQERFLLHQETLPEQLLAEKQLNLNDMPVLSASQLIDMFICDENRRANEYDFKKALDLLEYIDEEEDVDVNDLKLKILCKALQRDGWTCSDGGDDPIEASKDSIFVKIIQKLLKEGVQLSEYLPEVKDLLQAKELGSLKYNAYFEFVLKANYELYVQGQE
;
A
#
# COMPACT_ATOMS: atom_id res chain seq x y z
N LEU A 1 44.50 41.00 39.26
CA LEU A 1 45.93 41.37 39.09
C LEU A 1 46.31 41.08 37.63
N PHE A 2 46.61 42.15 36.88
CA PHE A 2 47.39 42.24 35.63
C PHE A 2 46.95 41.48 34.35
N SER A 3 46.51 42.25 33.35
CA SER A 3 46.84 42.04 31.92
C SER A 3 48.33 42.28 31.66
N PRO A 4 48.91 41.78 30.54
CA PRO A 4 49.22 42.66 29.39
C PRO A 4 49.19 41.92 28.01
N ALA A 5 48.69 42.49 26.90
CA ALA A 5 49.26 43.47 25.95
C ALA A 5 49.60 42.86 24.54
N ALA A 6 48.73 43.23 23.59
CA ALA A 6 48.87 43.50 22.15
C ALA A 6 50.17 43.20 21.36
N ARG A 7 50.01 42.67 20.12
CA ARG A 7 50.61 43.22 18.88
C ARG A 7 49.83 42.82 17.61
N ARG A 8 49.91 43.72 16.63
CA ARG A 8 49.09 43.93 15.41
C ARG A 8 49.63 43.24 14.15
N SER A 9 48.72 42.80 13.27
CA SER A 9 48.65 43.06 11.79
C SER A 9 47.38 42.32 11.30
N GLY A 10 46.60 42.68 10.29
CA GLY A 10 46.53 43.71 9.27
C GLY A 10 45.21 43.44 8.51
N SER A 11 44.62 44.48 7.93
CA SER A 11 43.26 44.55 7.36
C SER A 11 42.91 43.50 6.29
N LEU A 12 41.62 43.14 6.20
CA LEU A 12 40.77 43.39 5.03
C LEU A 12 39.29 43.22 5.40
N SER A 13 38.48 44.19 4.94
CA SER A 13 37.06 44.38 5.23
C SER A 13 36.20 43.68 4.19
N ALA A 14 35.16 42.97 4.62
CA ALA A 14 33.94 42.78 3.82
C ALA A 14 32.71 42.83 4.75
N ARG A 15 31.83 43.78 4.46
CA ARG A 15 30.53 44.04 5.11
C ARG A 15 29.66 42.77 5.12
N ALA A 16 29.34 42.27 6.31
CA ALA A 16 28.18 41.42 6.52
C ALA A 16 26.98 42.33 6.86
N THR A 17 25.96 42.35 6.00
CA THR A 17 24.63 42.87 6.31
C THR A 17 23.89 41.85 7.18
N PRO A 18 23.35 42.23 8.36
CA PRO A 18 22.56 41.31 9.16
C PRO A 18 21.14 41.27 8.59
N THR A 19 20.74 40.16 7.97
CA THR A 19 19.34 39.85 7.70
C THR A 19 18.68 39.53 9.03
N ARG A 20 18.09 40.54 9.67
CA ARG A 20 17.18 40.37 10.80
C ARG A 20 15.96 39.57 10.31
N VAL A 21 15.88 38.30 10.67
CA VAL A 21 14.62 37.56 10.69
C VAL A 21 13.72 38.28 11.70
N ILE A 22 12.77 39.05 11.21
CA ILE A 22 11.67 39.54 12.04
C ILE A 22 10.72 38.34 12.16
N GLN A 23 10.83 37.59 13.26
CA GLN A 23 9.74 36.72 13.68
C GLN A 23 8.50 37.62 13.86
N LEU A 24 7.44 37.38 13.08
CA LEU A 24 6.14 37.98 13.39
C LEU A 24 5.73 37.48 14.78
N PRO A 25 5.32 38.36 15.71
CA PRO A 25 4.62 37.93 16.90
C PRO A 25 3.26 37.42 16.43
N THR A 26 3.03 36.12 16.57
CA THR A 26 1.73 35.47 16.33
C THR A 26 0.63 36.27 17.03
N ALA A 27 -0.35 36.78 16.28
CA ALA A 27 -1.64 37.12 16.86
C ALA A 27 -2.08 35.93 17.73
N THR A 28 -2.57 36.19 18.94
CA THR A 28 -3.05 35.21 19.93
C THR A 28 -3.68 33.99 19.26
N GLU A 29 -3.30 32.78 19.70
CA GLU A 29 -3.79 31.49 19.18
C GLU A 29 -5.32 31.52 18.96
N THR A 30 -5.73 31.80 17.74
CA THR A 30 -7.12 31.70 17.28
C THR A 30 -7.47 30.23 17.12
N ILE A 31 -8.68 29.86 17.51
CA ILE A 31 -9.12 28.47 17.61
C ILE A 31 -9.47 27.94 16.21
N ASN A 32 -10.28 28.69 15.47
CA ASN A 32 -10.86 28.26 14.19
C ASN A 32 -10.27 28.97 12.97
N TYR A 33 -9.53 30.07 13.17
CA TYR A 33 -8.95 30.86 12.09
C TYR A 33 -7.43 30.92 12.18
N ASP A 34 -6.77 31.09 11.05
CA ASP A 34 -5.36 31.45 10.97
C ASP A 34 -5.23 32.87 10.41
N VAL A 35 -4.50 33.72 11.13
CA VAL A 35 -4.16 35.08 10.69
C VAL A 35 -2.78 35.02 10.03
N LYS A 36 -2.73 35.17 8.69
CA LYS A 36 -1.51 35.11 7.90
C LYS A 36 -1.19 36.46 7.28
N ALA A 37 0.09 36.73 7.01
CA ALA A 37 0.48 37.88 6.19
C ALA A 37 0.02 37.64 4.73
N PHE A 38 -0.53 38.68 4.09
CA PHE A 38 -1.04 38.59 2.72
C PHE A 38 -0.14 39.30 1.72
N GLY A 39 0.32 38.55 0.71
CA GLY A 39 1.18 39.06 -0.36
C GLY A 39 2.66 39.19 0.01
N SER A 40 3.39 39.93 -0.81
CA SER A 40 4.82 40.20 -0.64
C SER A 40 5.08 41.37 0.33
N SER A 41 6.36 41.63 0.64
CA SER A 41 6.74 42.74 1.52
C SER A 41 6.21 44.09 1.00
N LEU A 42 5.68 44.89 1.94
CA LEU A 42 5.13 46.21 1.63
C LEU A 42 6.18 47.10 0.92
N PRO A 43 5.75 47.95 -0.04
CA PRO A 43 6.66 48.88 -0.70
C PRO A 43 7.39 49.80 0.29
N VAL A 44 8.64 50.14 -0.01
CA VAL A 44 9.49 50.96 0.87
C VAL A 44 8.82 52.28 1.27
N LYS A 45 8.08 52.92 0.35
CA LYS A 45 7.35 54.16 0.62
C LYS A 45 6.25 53.99 1.67
N VAL A 46 5.52 52.87 1.63
CA VAL A 46 4.48 52.53 2.62
C VAL A 46 5.15 52.28 3.98
N MET A 47 6.23 51.51 4.00
CA MET A 47 6.99 51.25 5.23
C MET A 47 7.60 52.51 5.84
N GLU A 48 8.05 53.47 5.03
CA GLU A 48 8.52 54.77 5.50
C GLU A 48 7.39 55.62 6.08
N ALA A 49 6.22 55.64 5.44
CA ALA A 49 5.06 56.36 5.94
C ALA A 49 4.62 55.82 7.31
N LEU A 50 4.52 54.49 7.45
CA LEU A 50 4.18 53.84 8.73
C LEU A 50 5.18 54.13 9.85
N LYS A 51 6.49 54.22 9.53
CA LYS A 51 7.54 54.54 10.51
C LYS A 51 7.61 56.02 10.89
N LYS A 52 7.20 56.91 9.98
CA LYS A 52 7.23 58.38 10.18
C LYS A 52 5.93 58.91 10.80
N ALA A 53 4.89 58.10 10.86
CA ALA A 53 3.63 58.46 11.49
C ALA A 53 3.79 58.52 13.01
N ASP A 54 3.48 59.68 13.59
CA ASP A 54 3.43 59.87 15.04
C ASP A 54 2.18 59.20 15.64
N ALA A 55 2.07 59.14 16.97
CA ALA A 55 0.91 58.54 17.65
C ALA A 55 -0.41 59.27 17.31
N ASP A 56 -0.33 60.56 17.02
CA ASP A 56 -1.47 61.43 16.71
C ASP A 56 -1.78 61.53 15.20
N ASP A 57 -0.94 60.92 14.34
CA ASP A 57 -1.17 60.91 12.89
C ASP A 57 -2.25 59.85 12.53
N GLN A 58 -3.41 60.31 12.07
CA GLN A 58 -4.48 59.43 11.57
C GLN A 58 -4.11 58.90 10.17
N LEU A 59 -3.94 57.59 10.07
CA LEU A 59 -3.67 56.89 8.82
C LEU A 59 -4.92 56.13 8.41
N SER A 60 -5.30 56.21 7.14
CA SER A 60 -6.41 55.46 6.57
C SER A 60 -5.96 54.70 5.33
N VAL A 61 -6.32 53.41 5.27
CA VAL A 61 -6.01 52.53 4.14
C VAL A 61 -7.29 52.01 3.54
N GLN A 62 -7.31 51.88 2.21
CA GLN A 62 -8.38 51.16 1.53
C GLN A 62 -7.78 50.10 0.61
N VAL A 63 -8.39 48.92 0.64
CA VAL A 63 -8.05 47.77 -0.19
C VAL A 63 -9.18 47.56 -1.17
N ASP A 64 -8.88 47.62 -2.46
CA ASP A 64 -9.85 47.48 -3.53
C ASP A 64 -9.80 46.09 -4.16
N GLU A 65 -10.96 45.59 -4.58
CA GLU A 65 -11.15 44.29 -5.23
C GLU A 65 -10.27 44.11 -6.49
N SER A 66 -9.87 45.19 -7.15
CA SER A 66 -8.96 45.15 -8.31
C SER A 66 -7.50 44.79 -7.96
N GLY A 67 -7.20 44.55 -6.68
CA GLY A 67 -5.87 44.21 -6.18
C GLY A 67 -4.95 45.42 -6.04
N TRP A 68 -5.53 46.61 -5.88
CA TRP A 68 -4.82 47.85 -5.56
C TRP A 68 -5.16 48.28 -4.14
N ALA A 69 -4.19 48.90 -3.47
CA ALA A 69 -4.41 49.54 -2.18
C ALA A 69 -3.81 50.94 -2.16
N TRP A 70 -4.40 51.80 -1.35
CA TRP A 70 -3.88 53.15 -1.13
C TRP A 70 -3.88 53.54 0.34
N LEU A 71 -2.82 54.24 0.73
CA LEU A 71 -2.56 54.75 2.06
C LEU A 71 -2.52 56.27 1.99
N VAL A 72 -3.33 56.90 2.82
CA VAL A 72 -3.28 58.34 3.04
C VAL A 72 -2.37 58.62 4.24
N HIS A 73 -1.37 59.48 4.03
CA HIS A 73 -0.50 59.97 5.09
C HIS A 73 -0.21 61.46 4.89
N LYS A 74 -0.77 62.29 5.78
CA LYS A 74 -0.71 63.77 5.69
C LYS A 74 -1.24 64.24 4.33
N GLU A 75 -0.45 64.99 3.56
CA GLU A 75 -0.84 65.52 2.24
C GLU A 75 -0.45 64.59 1.08
N ARG A 76 -0.21 63.31 1.35
CA ARG A 76 0.26 62.35 0.34
C ARG A 76 -0.61 61.11 0.29
N LEU A 77 -0.84 60.65 -0.94
CA LEU A 77 -1.53 59.39 -1.24
C LEU A 77 -0.51 58.42 -1.85
N ILE A 78 -0.27 57.31 -1.17
CA ILE A 78 0.65 56.25 -1.62
C ILE A 78 -0.21 55.10 -2.15
N ILE A 79 -0.04 54.74 -3.41
CA ILE A 79 -0.86 53.74 -4.11
C ILE A 79 0.04 52.62 -4.61
N TRP A 80 -0.36 51.37 -4.41
CA TRP A 80 0.42 50.22 -4.84
C TRP A 80 -0.44 49.03 -5.25
N LYS A 81 0.14 48.14 -6.06
CA LYS A 81 -0.46 46.86 -6.43
C LYS A 81 -0.09 45.79 -5.40
N ILE A 82 -1.08 45.04 -4.92
CA ILE A 82 -0.91 43.98 -3.93
C ILE A 82 -0.38 42.71 -4.61
N GLY A 83 0.48 41.94 -3.93
CA GLY A 83 0.91 40.59 -4.37
C GLY A 83 2.03 40.53 -5.42
N GLN A 84 2.84 41.57 -5.62
CA GLN A 84 3.91 41.55 -6.63
C GLN A 84 5.24 40.98 -6.11
N SER A 85 5.95 40.20 -6.93
CA SER A 85 7.27 39.64 -6.60
C SER A 85 8.29 40.70 -6.14
N ALA A 86 9.13 40.38 -5.15
CA ALA A 86 10.12 41.27 -4.51
C ALA A 86 11.26 41.76 -5.44
N VAL A 87 11.22 41.42 -6.73
CA VAL A 87 12.16 41.92 -7.73
C VAL A 87 11.86 43.40 -7.99
N ALA A 88 12.76 44.28 -7.59
CA ALA A 88 12.62 45.75 -7.60
C ALA A 88 12.19 46.39 -8.94
N LYS A 89 12.29 45.68 -10.08
CA LYS A 89 11.83 46.15 -11.39
C LYS A 89 10.31 46.04 -11.62
N LEU A 90 9.59 45.26 -10.81
CA LEU A 90 8.17 44.96 -11.00
C LEU A 90 7.24 45.58 -9.93
N CYS A 91 7.77 46.20 -8.88
CA CYS A 91 6.97 46.83 -7.83
C CYS A 91 6.33 48.14 -8.33
N LEU A 92 5.02 48.12 -8.58
CA LEU A 92 4.22 49.26 -9.00
C LEU A 92 3.72 49.99 -7.76
N CYS A 93 4.51 50.97 -7.29
CA CYS A 93 4.17 51.85 -6.18
C CYS A 93 4.38 53.32 -6.57
N LYS A 94 3.36 54.15 -6.36
CA LYS A 94 3.29 55.55 -6.77
C LYS A 94 2.85 56.43 -5.62
N GLU A 95 3.32 57.67 -5.62
CA GLU A 95 3.03 58.65 -4.56
C GLU A 95 2.49 59.91 -5.23
N LEU A 96 1.29 60.31 -4.84
CA LEU A 96 0.56 61.44 -5.40
C LEU A 96 0.42 62.54 -4.36
N GLN A 97 0.54 63.79 -4.81
CA GLN A 97 0.32 64.96 -3.97
C GLN A 97 -1.17 65.27 -3.89
N LEU A 98 -1.73 65.20 -2.69
CA LEU A 98 -3.13 65.56 -2.43
C LEU A 98 -3.33 67.07 -2.62
N PRO A 99 -4.53 67.54 -2.98
CA PRO A 99 -4.84 68.96 -2.96
C PRO A 99 -4.72 69.53 -1.52
N PRO A 100 -4.51 70.83 -1.33
CA PRO A 100 -4.49 71.41 0.01
C PRO A 100 -5.88 71.34 0.64
N SER A 101 -5.95 71.07 1.95
CA SER A 101 -7.19 70.99 2.72
C SER A 101 -6.90 71.34 4.19
N ASP A 102 -7.79 72.11 4.81
CA ASP A 102 -7.76 72.38 6.26
C ASP A 102 -8.33 71.20 7.08
N PHE A 103 -9.00 70.26 6.40
CA PHE A 103 -9.57 69.04 6.99
C PHE A 103 -8.65 67.83 6.79
N GLN A 104 -8.74 66.87 7.71
CA GLN A 104 -8.02 65.61 7.65
C GLN A 104 -8.43 64.78 6.43
N TRP A 105 -7.45 64.09 5.86
CA TRP A 105 -7.64 63.25 4.68
C TRP A 105 -8.18 61.87 5.06
N SER A 106 -9.11 61.37 4.24
CA SER A 106 -9.68 60.02 4.38
C SER A 106 -9.49 59.23 3.08
N SER A 107 -9.16 57.93 3.21
CA SER A 107 -9.03 57.01 2.08
C SER A 107 -10.34 56.83 1.31
N ASN A 108 -11.49 56.98 1.98
CA ASN A 108 -12.84 56.86 1.40
C ASN A 108 -13.15 57.95 0.37
N LEU A 109 -12.36 59.04 0.36
CA LEU A 109 -12.46 60.13 -0.62
C LEU A 109 -11.48 59.98 -1.78
N ALA A 110 -10.86 58.81 -1.94
CA ALA A 110 -10.05 58.45 -3.09
C ALA A 110 -10.65 57.23 -3.79
N ALA A 111 -10.66 57.24 -5.12
CA ALA A 111 -11.19 56.15 -5.93
C ALA A 111 -10.34 55.91 -7.18
N ILE A 112 -10.23 54.64 -7.57
CA ILE A 112 -9.48 54.19 -8.74
C ILE A 112 -10.45 53.65 -9.79
N SER A 113 -10.25 54.05 -11.06
CA SER A 113 -10.99 53.53 -12.20
C SER A 113 -10.03 52.93 -13.22
N CYS A 114 -10.32 51.70 -13.67
CA CYS A 114 -9.60 51.03 -14.75
C CYS A 114 -10.26 51.35 -16.10
N LEU A 115 -9.52 51.93 -17.04
CA LEU A 115 -10.04 52.37 -18.36
C LEU A 115 -9.90 51.31 -19.47
N ASN A 116 -9.47 50.08 -19.15
CA ASN A 116 -9.25 49.02 -20.14
C ASN A 116 -10.55 48.42 -20.69
N SER A 117 -10.55 48.06 -21.98
CA SER A 117 -11.53 47.15 -22.59
C SER A 117 -11.36 45.73 -22.03
N SER A 118 -12.48 45.01 -21.86
CA SER A 118 -12.53 43.68 -21.26
C SER A 118 -11.46 42.72 -21.82
N GLY A 119 -10.56 42.23 -20.95
CA GLY A 119 -9.61 41.15 -21.26
C GLY A 119 -8.12 41.48 -21.21
N GLU A 120 -7.71 42.75 -21.07
CA GLU A 120 -6.30 43.12 -20.94
C GLU A 120 -5.88 43.38 -19.48
N ALA A 121 -4.69 42.89 -19.10
CA ALA A 121 -4.12 43.09 -17.77
C ALA A 121 -3.94 44.61 -17.49
N PRO A 122 -4.40 45.13 -16.34
CA PRO A 122 -4.33 46.55 -16.03
C PRO A 122 -2.87 47.01 -15.95
N SER A 123 -2.49 47.92 -16.85
CA SER A 123 -1.19 48.59 -16.84
C SER A 123 -1.29 49.92 -16.09
N LEU A 124 -0.16 50.46 -15.60
CA LEU A 124 -0.13 51.80 -14.98
C LEU A 124 -0.69 52.91 -15.90
N GLN A 125 -0.64 52.70 -17.22
CA GLN A 125 -1.14 53.66 -18.22
C GLN A 125 -2.66 53.68 -18.35
N SER A 126 -3.34 52.65 -17.82
CA SER A 126 -4.78 52.47 -17.90
C SER A 126 -5.55 52.80 -16.62
N LEU A 127 -4.83 53.25 -15.58
CA LEU A 127 -5.40 53.56 -14.27
C LEU A 127 -5.57 55.07 -14.13
N ALA A 128 -6.81 55.46 -13.87
CA ALA A 128 -7.19 56.82 -13.54
C ALA A 128 -7.62 56.90 -12.07
N ILE A 129 -7.33 58.02 -11.42
CA ILE A 129 -7.52 58.20 -9.99
C ILE A 129 -8.16 59.54 -9.74
N MET A 130 -9.19 59.56 -8.90
CA MET A 130 -9.83 60.78 -8.44
C MET A 130 -9.75 60.84 -6.92
N VAL A 131 -9.50 62.04 -6.39
CA VAL A 131 -9.47 62.30 -4.94
C VAL A 131 -10.26 63.57 -4.65
N ALA A 132 -11.03 63.57 -3.57
CA ALA A 132 -11.81 64.72 -3.13
C ALA A 132 -11.44 65.14 -1.69
N THR A 133 -11.36 66.43 -1.40
CA THR A 133 -11.28 66.93 -0.01
C THR A 133 -12.65 66.87 0.66
N SER A 134 -12.68 66.91 1.99
CA SER A 134 -13.93 67.02 2.75
C SER A 134 -14.74 68.27 2.43
N GLU A 135 -14.11 69.34 1.93
CA GLU A 135 -14.76 70.59 1.53
C GLU A 135 -15.25 70.60 0.06
N GLY A 136 -14.88 69.61 -0.76
CA GLY A 136 -15.34 69.47 -2.14
C GLY A 136 -14.34 69.82 -3.24
N SER A 137 -13.07 70.05 -2.93
CA SER A 137 -11.99 70.19 -3.92
C SER A 137 -11.63 68.81 -4.49
N VAL A 138 -11.71 68.64 -5.81
CA VAL A 138 -11.49 67.35 -6.49
C VAL A 138 -10.28 67.43 -7.40
N ARG A 139 -9.39 66.44 -7.30
CA ARG A 139 -8.23 66.26 -8.17
C ARG A 139 -8.32 64.94 -8.92
N TYR A 140 -8.14 64.97 -10.23
CA TYR A 140 -8.18 63.81 -11.11
C TYR A 140 -6.89 63.62 -11.89
N TRP A 141 -6.34 62.40 -11.83
CA TRP A 141 -5.22 61.92 -12.63
C TRP A 141 -5.74 60.97 -13.71
N PRO A 142 -5.68 61.34 -14.99
CA PRO A 142 -6.09 60.45 -16.09
C PRO A 142 -5.21 59.21 -16.24
N ASN A 143 -3.94 59.29 -15.80
CA ASN A 143 -2.95 58.23 -15.96
C ASN A 143 -1.94 58.26 -14.81
N LEU A 144 -1.90 57.17 -14.03
CA LEU A 144 -1.02 57.02 -12.87
C LEU A 144 0.49 57.02 -13.19
N ALA A 145 0.88 56.76 -14.45
CA ALA A 145 2.28 56.85 -14.88
C ALA A 145 2.83 58.29 -14.85
N HIS A 146 1.95 59.29 -14.98
CA HIS A 146 2.31 60.70 -15.04
C HIS A 146 1.80 61.46 -13.79
N GLU A 147 2.49 61.28 -12.66
CA GLU A 147 2.13 61.85 -11.34
C GLU A 147 1.88 63.37 -11.35
N GLY A 148 2.55 64.12 -12.23
CA GLY A 148 2.42 65.57 -12.36
C GLY A 148 1.28 66.06 -13.29
N SER A 149 0.57 65.15 -13.96
CA SER A 149 -0.51 65.48 -14.89
C SER A 149 -1.87 65.24 -14.22
N TYR A 150 -2.42 66.29 -13.61
CA TYR A 150 -3.74 66.25 -12.96
C TYR A 150 -4.61 67.44 -13.37
N THR A 151 -5.90 67.29 -13.11
CA THR A 151 -6.93 68.31 -13.33
C THR A 151 -7.68 68.54 -12.03
N ASP A 152 -7.84 69.80 -11.64
CA ASP A 152 -8.53 70.20 -10.43
C ASP A 152 -9.90 70.78 -10.78
N THR A 153 -10.91 70.45 -9.98
CA THR A 153 -12.25 71.04 -10.01
C THR A 153 -12.76 71.22 -8.58
N PHE A 154 -13.88 71.91 -8.42
CA PHE A 154 -14.52 72.10 -7.12
C PHE A 154 -16.02 71.82 -7.22
N THR A 155 -16.53 71.06 -6.25
CA THR A 155 -17.94 70.70 -6.11
C THR A 155 -18.48 71.30 -4.83
N ASP A 156 -19.45 72.20 -4.95
CA ASP A 156 -20.07 72.87 -3.80
C ASP A 156 -21.28 72.07 -3.28
N PHE A 157 -21.19 71.59 -2.04
CA PHE A 157 -22.27 70.92 -1.32
C PHE A 157 -22.98 71.84 -0.30
N GLY A 158 -22.90 73.15 -0.47
CA GLY A 158 -23.64 74.11 0.37
C GLY A 158 -23.24 74.06 1.85
N GLY A 159 -21.96 73.79 2.13
CA GLY A 159 -21.41 73.67 3.49
C GLY A 159 -21.49 72.28 4.12
N SER A 160 -22.03 71.27 3.42
CA SER A 160 -21.94 69.86 3.84
C SER A 160 -20.56 69.28 3.49
N LEU A 161 -19.98 68.49 4.38
CA LEU A 161 -18.71 67.81 4.11
C LEU A 161 -18.90 66.59 3.21
N CYS A 162 -17.93 66.30 2.34
CA CYS A 162 -17.85 65.08 1.54
C CYS A 162 -17.48 63.87 2.42
N SER A 163 -18.11 62.73 2.16
CA SER A 163 -17.91 61.49 2.92
C SER A 163 -17.32 60.35 2.09
N PHE A 164 -17.80 60.15 0.86
CA PHE A 164 -17.39 59.02 0.02
C PHE A 164 -17.19 59.44 -1.43
N LEU A 165 -16.17 58.88 -2.07
CA LEU A 165 -15.93 58.95 -3.50
C LEU A 165 -15.88 57.53 -4.06
N THR A 166 -16.73 57.22 -5.05
CA THR A 166 -16.84 55.85 -5.60
C THR A 166 -16.66 55.89 -7.11
N ALA A 167 -15.80 55.02 -7.64
CA ALA A 167 -15.66 54.82 -9.09
C ALA A 167 -16.83 54.00 -9.61
N VAL A 168 -17.49 54.50 -10.66
CA VAL A 168 -18.65 53.84 -11.30
C VAL A 168 -18.38 53.62 -12.79
N LYS A 169 -19.34 52.98 -13.47
CA LYS A 169 -19.23 52.66 -14.90
C LYS A 169 -18.94 53.89 -15.78
N GLY A 170 -18.26 53.66 -16.90
CA GLY A 170 -17.93 54.71 -17.87
C GLY A 170 -16.73 55.58 -17.50
N GLY A 171 -15.88 55.16 -16.55
CA GLY A 171 -14.73 55.97 -16.10
C GLY A 171 -15.13 57.24 -15.34
N SER A 172 -16.32 57.22 -14.74
CA SER A 172 -16.88 58.33 -13.97
C SER A 172 -16.90 58.01 -12.47
N PHE A 173 -17.14 59.01 -11.64
CA PHE A 173 -17.11 58.89 -10.19
C PHE A 173 -18.36 59.51 -9.58
N ILE A 174 -18.77 59.05 -8.40
CA ILE A 174 -19.82 59.68 -7.60
C ILE A 174 -19.20 60.19 -6.30
N LEU A 175 -19.36 61.48 -6.07
CA LEU A 175 -19.00 62.15 -4.83
C LEU A 175 -20.25 62.33 -3.96
N SER A 176 -20.18 61.84 -2.74
CA SER A 176 -21.30 61.79 -1.79
C SER A 176 -21.02 62.69 -0.59
N SER A 177 -21.99 63.53 -0.22
CA SER A 177 -21.92 64.36 0.98
C SER A 177 -22.47 63.65 2.21
N SER A 178 -22.01 64.07 3.38
CA SER A 178 -22.48 63.61 4.69
C SER A 178 -24.00 63.74 4.90
N ARG A 179 -24.65 64.66 4.17
CA ARG A 179 -26.10 64.86 4.16
C ARG A 179 -26.81 64.18 2.99
N GLY A 180 -26.18 63.18 2.37
CA GLY A 180 -26.79 62.36 1.33
C GLY A 180 -26.98 63.05 -0.03
N GLN A 181 -26.25 64.13 -0.32
CA GLN A 181 -26.23 64.73 -1.65
C GLN A 181 -25.22 63.99 -2.53
N LEU A 182 -25.62 63.63 -3.75
CA LEU A 182 -24.80 62.86 -4.69
C LEU A 182 -24.52 63.68 -5.96
N VAL A 183 -23.25 63.79 -6.35
CA VAL A 183 -22.80 64.45 -7.59
C VAL A 183 -21.98 63.46 -8.41
N ARG A 184 -22.34 63.29 -9.68
CA ARG A 184 -21.55 62.50 -10.63
C ARG A 184 -20.49 63.39 -11.27
N LEU A 185 -19.27 62.88 -11.34
CA LEU A 185 -18.07 63.51 -11.88
C LEU A 185 -17.61 62.69 -13.10
N ILE A 186 -17.66 63.29 -14.27
CA ILE A 186 -17.34 62.63 -15.55
C ILE A 186 -16.14 63.35 -16.19
N PRO A 187 -14.94 62.76 -16.14
CA PRO A 187 -13.79 63.28 -16.87
C PRO A 187 -13.98 63.12 -18.39
N ASP A 188 -13.77 64.18 -19.15
CA ASP A 188 -13.74 64.15 -20.60
C ASP A 188 -12.34 63.81 -21.14
N SER A 189 -12.23 63.53 -22.44
CA SER A 189 -10.95 63.25 -23.11
C SER A 189 -9.99 64.44 -23.15
N SER A 190 -10.46 65.64 -22.82
CA SER A 190 -9.66 66.87 -22.69
C SER A 190 -9.13 67.08 -21.27
N GLY A 191 -9.52 66.22 -20.31
CA GLY A 191 -9.17 66.31 -18.90
C GLY A 191 -10.10 67.20 -18.07
N LYS A 192 -11.16 67.78 -18.64
CA LYS A 192 -12.16 68.54 -17.86
C LYS A 192 -13.12 67.59 -17.17
N ILE A 193 -13.50 67.94 -15.95
CA ILE A 193 -14.45 67.14 -15.16
C ILE A 193 -15.83 67.80 -15.25
N HIS A 194 -16.76 67.13 -15.93
CA HIS A 194 -18.17 67.51 -15.92
C HIS A 194 -18.82 67.05 -14.62
N GLN A 195 -19.64 67.91 -14.02
CA GLN A 195 -20.33 67.59 -12.77
C GLN A 195 -21.83 67.88 -12.87
N HIS A 196 -22.66 66.96 -12.39
CA HIS A 196 -24.09 67.16 -12.23
C HIS A 196 -24.64 66.34 -11.04
N ALA A 197 -25.67 66.85 -10.39
CA ALA A 197 -26.31 66.16 -9.28
C ALA A 197 -27.14 64.96 -9.78
N LEU A 198 -27.13 63.85 -9.03
CA LEU A 198 -27.96 62.70 -9.37
C LEU A 198 -29.44 63.01 -9.18
N PRO A 199 -30.34 62.42 -9.99
CA PRO A 199 -31.77 62.58 -9.82
C PRO A 199 -32.19 61.96 -8.48
N HIS A 200 -32.86 62.75 -7.64
CA HIS A 200 -33.50 62.26 -6.41
C HIS A 200 -34.98 62.02 -6.72
N GLY A 201 -35.56 60.94 -6.20
CA GLY A 201 -36.98 60.63 -6.37
C GLY A 201 -37.89 61.69 -5.77
N GLN A 202 -38.19 62.76 -6.51
CA GLN A 202 -39.26 63.70 -6.20
C GLN A 202 -40.47 63.38 -7.09
N GLY A 203 -41.64 63.25 -6.45
CA GLY A 203 -42.90 62.90 -7.10
C GLY A 203 -43.29 63.80 -8.27
N MET A 204 -44.10 63.24 -9.17
CA MET A 204 -44.51 63.71 -10.50
C MET A 204 -45.07 65.16 -10.66
N PHE A 205 -45.05 66.04 -9.66
CA PHE A 205 -45.68 67.37 -9.76
C PHE A 205 -44.76 68.60 -9.59
N SER A 206 -43.44 68.43 -9.53
CA SER A 206 -42.49 69.58 -9.48
C SER A 206 -42.22 70.25 -10.86
N GLY A 207 -42.65 69.61 -11.96
CA GLY A 207 -42.31 70.03 -13.32
C GLY A 207 -43.02 71.29 -13.88
N ILE A 208 -43.91 71.93 -13.12
CA ILE A 208 -44.66 73.11 -13.61
C ILE A 208 -44.27 74.34 -12.78
N GLY A 209 -43.04 74.81 -12.96
CA GLY A 209 -42.67 76.15 -12.54
C GLY A 209 -41.21 76.32 -12.17
N ARG A 210 -40.35 76.50 -13.17
CA ARG A 210 -39.24 77.49 -13.21
C ARG A 210 -38.28 77.16 -14.36
N LYS A 211 -38.63 77.66 -15.55
CA LYS A 211 -37.61 78.23 -16.43
C LYS A 211 -37.29 79.61 -15.85
N VAL A 212 -36.00 79.95 -15.78
CA VAL A 212 -35.38 81.16 -15.18
C VAL A 212 -35.01 81.04 -13.69
N SER A 213 -33.73 80.76 -13.42
CA SER A 213 -32.85 81.59 -12.56
C SER A 213 -31.47 80.94 -12.39
N SER A 214 -30.50 81.43 -13.16
CA SER A 214 -29.07 81.12 -13.08
C SER A 214 -28.33 82.13 -12.18
N LEU A 215 -28.88 82.55 -11.04
CA LEU A 215 -28.24 83.63 -10.25
C LEU A 215 -28.54 83.67 -8.73
N LEU A 216 -29.27 82.70 -8.16
CA LEU A 216 -29.47 82.61 -6.70
C LEU A 216 -29.47 81.14 -6.28
N GLY A 217 -28.46 80.72 -5.52
CA GLY A 217 -28.27 79.35 -5.03
C GLY A 217 -29.39 78.93 -4.08
N ILE A 218 -30.37 78.19 -4.59
CA ILE A 218 -31.36 77.48 -3.80
C ILE A 218 -31.31 76.01 -4.24
N LEU A 219 -30.53 75.22 -3.49
CA LEU A 219 -30.56 73.76 -3.55
C LEU A 219 -31.95 73.30 -3.09
N SER A 220 -32.49 72.27 -3.76
CA SER A 220 -33.73 71.57 -3.37
C SER A 220 -33.68 71.16 -1.89
N PRO A 221 -34.83 71.09 -1.19
CA PRO A 221 -34.86 70.70 0.23
C PRO A 221 -34.27 69.29 0.36
N GLY A 222 -33.12 69.20 1.05
CA GLY A 222 -32.42 67.95 1.28
C GLY A 222 -33.18 67.09 2.28
N ASN A 223 -33.22 65.78 2.03
CA ASN A 223 -33.38 64.82 3.12
C ASN A 223 -32.18 65.04 4.04
N ASP A 224 -32.40 65.50 5.27
CA ASP A 224 -31.35 65.76 6.27
C ASP A 224 -30.81 64.44 6.89
N ALA A 225 -30.93 63.32 6.16
CA ALA A 225 -30.54 62.00 6.61
C ALA A 225 -29.03 61.83 6.40
N VAL A 226 -28.32 61.57 7.51
CA VAL A 226 -26.88 61.31 7.49
C VAL A 226 -26.60 60.02 6.70
N ILE A 227 -25.63 60.09 5.80
CA ILE A 227 -25.16 58.93 5.02
C ILE A 227 -24.34 58.00 5.92
N SER A 228 -24.61 56.71 5.84
CA SER A 228 -23.87 55.68 6.58
C SER A 228 -22.81 55.03 5.68
N ASN A 229 -23.23 54.50 4.52
CA ASN A 229 -22.29 53.95 3.52
C ASN A 229 -22.88 54.00 2.10
N VAL A 230 -22.03 53.76 1.09
CA VAL A 230 -22.39 53.61 -0.32
C VAL A 230 -21.82 52.31 -0.89
N LEU A 231 -22.53 51.70 -1.82
CA LEU A 231 -22.11 50.45 -2.48
C LEU A 231 -22.28 50.56 -3.99
N TRP A 232 -21.27 50.18 -4.75
CA TRP A 232 -21.33 50.08 -6.21
C TRP A 232 -21.30 48.62 -6.64
N ASP A 233 -22.41 48.16 -7.22
CA ASP A 233 -22.51 46.85 -7.87
C ASP A 233 -22.15 46.98 -9.35
N ARG A 234 -20.94 46.51 -9.69
CA ARG A 234 -20.41 46.57 -11.06
C ARG A 234 -21.20 45.68 -12.03
N GLU A 235 -21.69 44.52 -11.58
CA GLU A 235 -22.37 43.55 -12.45
C GLU A 235 -23.76 44.06 -12.85
N ARG A 236 -24.54 44.56 -11.89
CA ARG A 236 -25.88 45.11 -12.16
C ARG A 236 -25.87 46.60 -12.51
N SER A 237 -24.68 47.21 -12.59
CA SER A 237 -24.50 48.65 -12.82
C SER A 237 -25.37 49.50 -11.88
N SER A 238 -25.45 49.09 -10.61
CA SER A 238 -26.35 49.65 -9.60
C SER A 238 -25.57 50.32 -8.48
N PHE A 239 -25.95 51.54 -8.11
CA PHE A 239 -25.37 52.30 -7.00
C PHE A 239 -26.38 52.40 -5.86
N TYR A 240 -25.94 52.05 -4.66
CA TYR A 240 -26.76 52.08 -3.46
C TYR A 240 -26.22 53.09 -2.46
N MET A 241 -27.12 53.81 -1.80
CA MET A 241 -26.80 54.73 -0.70
C MET A 241 -27.60 54.34 0.53
N LEU A 242 -26.89 53.92 1.57
CA LEU A 242 -27.43 53.67 2.89
C LEU A 242 -27.37 54.95 3.71
N THR A 243 -28.50 55.37 4.26
CA THR A 243 -28.61 56.47 5.21
C THR A 243 -29.10 55.94 6.56
N SER A 244 -29.09 56.80 7.57
CA SER A 244 -29.68 56.53 8.89
C SER A 244 -31.14 56.04 8.88
N SER A 245 -31.90 56.25 7.80
CA SER A 245 -33.32 55.87 7.72
C SER A 245 -33.72 55.13 6.44
N ASN A 246 -33.05 55.38 5.32
CA ASN A 246 -33.44 54.89 4.01
C ASN A 246 -32.28 54.22 3.26
N LEU A 247 -32.60 53.24 2.42
CA LEU A 247 -31.72 52.69 1.39
C LEU A 247 -32.21 53.14 0.01
N ASN A 248 -31.36 53.82 -0.75
CA ASN A 248 -31.69 54.33 -2.09
C ASN A 248 -30.89 53.63 -3.17
N LYS A 249 -31.47 53.42 -4.35
CA LYS A 249 -30.82 52.76 -5.50
C LYS A 249 -30.93 53.60 -6.78
N TRP A 250 -29.82 53.65 -7.51
CA TRP A 250 -29.72 54.20 -8.86
C TRP A 250 -29.15 53.16 -9.81
N GLU A 251 -29.65 53.10 -11.04
CA GLU A 251 -28.98 52.42 -12.16
C GLU A 251 -28.11 53.44 -12.90
N ILE A 252 -26.85 53.09 -13.13
CA ILE A 252 -25.86 53.99 -13.73
C ILE A 252 -25.30 53.35 -14.99
N ASP A 253 -25.58 53.98 -16.12
CA ASP A 253 -24.96 53.69 -17.41
C ASP A 253 -23.81 54.67 -17.69
N ASP A 254 -23.10 54.48 -18.80
CA ASP A 254 -21.94 55.30 -19.18
C ASP A 254 -22.25 56.82 -19.28
N SER A 255 -23.50 57.20 -19.54
CA SER A 255 -23.89 58.61 -19.75
C SER A 255 -25.22 59.01 -19.11
N SER A 256 -25.91 58.10 -18.43
CA SER A 256 -27.21 58.37 -17.78
C SER A 256 -27.31 57.74 -16.40
N GLU A 257 -28.08 58.37 -15.52
CA GLU A 257 -28.43 57.85 -14.21
C GLU A 257 -29.95 57.79 -14.07
N ARG A 258 -30.46 56.68 -13.56
CA ARG A 258 -31.88 56.49 -13.30
C ARG A 258 -32.10 56.19 -11.83
N TYR A 259 -32.90 57.01 -11.16
CA TYR A 259 -33.38 56.70 -9.83
C TYR A 259 -34.39 55.56 -9.88
N ILE A 260 -34.17 54.50 -9.09
CA ILE A 260 -35.01 53.30 -9.10
C ILE A 260 -35.95 53.29 -7.90
N LEU A 261 -35.41 53.34 -6.68
CA LEU A 261 -36.20 53.15 -5.46
C LEU A 261 -35.60 53.83 -4.22
N SER A 262 -36.47 54.01 -3.22
CA SER A 262 -36.17 54.33 -1.82
C SER A 262 -36.88 53.30 -0.95
N TRP A 263 -36.14 52.59 -0.10
CA TRP A 263 -36.69 51.74 0.94
C TRP A 263 -36.52 52.41 2.29
N ASP A 264 -37.63 52.58 3.02
CA ASP A 264 -37.62 53.06 4.41
C ASP A 264 -37.24 51.89 5.33
N ILE A 265 -35.92 51.68 5.45
CA ILE A 265 -35.36 50.56 6.20
C ILE A 265 -35.61 50.70 7.70
N ASN A 266 -35.71 51.92 8.23
CA ASN A 266 -36.01 52.12 9.65
C ASN A 266 -37.41 51.62 9.98
N LYS A 267 -38.39 51.93 9.13
CA LYS A 267 -39.76 51.44 9.32
C LYS A 267 -39.89 49.93 9.14
N ILE A 268 -39.21 49.37 8.14
CA ILE A 268 -39.36 47.95 7.77
C ILE A 268 -38.52 47.06 8.68
N LEU A 269 -37.22 47.33 8.81
CA LEU A 269 -36.28 46.43 9.49
C LEU A 269 -36.34 46.56 11.01
N LYS A 270 -36.85 47.66 11.57
CA LYS A 270 -36.90 47.86 13.03
C LYS A 270 -37.69 46.77 13.75
N GLU A 271 -38.83 46.36 13.21
CA GLU A 271 -39.62 45.28 13.80
C GLU A 271 -38.86 43.95 13.75
N HIS A 272 -38.31 43.60 12.58
CA HIS A 272 -37.50 42.38 12.41
C HIS A 272 -36.26 42.32 13.33
N ILE A 273 -35.53 43.43 13.48
CA ILE A 273 -34.34 43.50 14.35
C ILE A 273 -34.74 43.38 15.83
N THR A 274 -35.77 44.10 16.24
CA THR A 274 -36.22 44.07 17.65
C THR A 274 -36.80 42.73 18.03
N ASP A 275 -37.57 42.09 17.15
CA ASP A 275 -38.11 40.74 17.35
C ASP A 275 -37.01 39.69 17.41
N ALA A 276 -35.99 39.76 16.54
CA ALA A 276 -34.86 38.82 16.56
C ALA A 276 -34.04 38.87 17.86
N ILE A 277 -33.87 40.05 18.48
CA ILE A 277 -33.07 40.21 19.71
C ILE A 277 -33.91 40.03 20.97
N TRP A 278 -35.06 40.70 21.07
CA TRP A 278 -35.88 40.76 22.29
C TRP A 278 -37.27 40.12 22.13
N GLY A 279 -37.65 39.55 20.98
CA GLY A 279 -39.01 39.02 20.73
C GLY A 279 -39.42 37.88 21.67
N SER A 280 -38.44 37.18 22.25
CA SER A 280 -38.67 36.14 23.25
C SER A 280 -38.84 36.67 24.69
N GLU A 281 -38.61 37.97 24.92
CA GLU A 281 -38.70 38.57 26.25
C GLU A 281 -40.15 38.85 26.66
N SER A 282 -40.47 38.52 27.91
CA SER A 282 -41.85 38.66 28.44
C SER A 282 -42.40 40.10 28.42
N ASN A 283 -41.51 41.09 28.40
CA ASN A 283 -41.79 42.52 28.34
C ASN A 283 -41.41 43.16 26.98
N TYR A 284 -41.33 42.35 25.91
CA TYR A 284 -41.00 42.82 24.55
C TYR A 284 -41.82 44.05 24.11
N GLU A 285 -43.13 44.05 24.39
CA GLU A 285 -44.03 45.16 24.04
C GLU A 285 -43.64 46.50 24.69
N ASP A 286 -43.03 46.47 25.88
CA ASP A 286 -42.53 47.66 26.56
C ASP A 286 -41.13 48.04 26.06
N ILE A 287 -40.29 47.05 25.74
CA ILE A 287 -38.91 47.24 25.25
C ILE A 287 -38.90 47.85 23.84
N LYS A 288 -39.71 47.32 22.92
CA LYS A 288 -39.64 47.64 21.47
C LYS A 288 -39.75 49.13 21.15
N GLY A 289 -40.46 49.89 21.98
CA GLY A 289 -40.61 51.35 21.82
C GLY A 289 -39.35 52.15 22.17
N GLY A 290 -38.47 51.59 23.00
CA GLY A 290 -37.25 52.24 23.52
C GLY A 290 -35.94 51.69 22.95
N VAL A 291 -35.98 50.88 21.89
CA VAL A 291 -34.79 50.37 21.20
C VAL A 291 -34.22 51.41 20.24
N ASN A 292 -32.91 51.64 20.33
CA ASN A 292 -32.15 52.42 19.38
C ASN A 292 -31.52 51.50 18.33
N ILE A 293 -31.58 51.90 17.06
CA ILE A 293 -30.99 51.16 15.93
C ILE A 293 -30.19 52.15 15.08
N GLN A 294 -28.97 51.76 14.75
CA GLN A 294 -28.08 52.51 13.88
C GLN A 294 -27.63 51.61 12.73
N TYR A 295 -27.91 52.04 11.49
CA TYR A 295 -27.42 51.40 10.27
C TYR A 295 -26.06 51.96 9.89
N MET A 296 -25.09 51.10 9.64
CA MET A 296 -23.68 51.48 9.66
C MET A 296 -22.98 51.19 8.33
N ASP A 297 -23.16 49.98 7.81
CA ASP A 297 -22.44 49.51 6.64
C ASP A 297 -23.35 48.70 5.71
N LEU A 298 -22.98 48.64 4.43
CA LEU A 298 -23.72 48.00 3.34
C LEU A 298 -22.74 47.26 2.44
N GLN A 299 -22.92 45.94 2.34
CA GLN A 299 -22.20 45.07 1.41
C GLN A 299 -23.20 44.22 0.61
N GLN A 300 -22.70 43.35 -0.28
CA GLN A 300 -23.53 42.42 -1.04
C GLN A 300 -22.92 41.03 -1.11
N ASN A 301 -23.80 40.04 -1.22
CA ASN A 301 -23.47 38.65 -1.57
C ASN A 301 -24.54 38.09 -2.51
N ARG A 302 -24.45 36.80 -2.84
CA ARG A 302 -25.38 36.11 -3.73
C ARG A 302 -26.85 36.12 -3.27
N ASP A 303 -27.08 36.23 -1.96
CA ASP A 303 -28.43 36.19 -1.38
C ASP A 303 -29.07 37.59 -1.37
N GLY A 304 -28.27 38.65 -1.49
CA GLY A 304 -28.76 40.02 -1.62
C GLY A 304 -27.84 41.07 -1.00
N LEU A 305 -28.46 42.16 -0.55
CA LEU A 305 -27.79 43.22 0.19
C LEU A 305 -27.64 42.83 1.65
N VAL A 306 -26.43 42.98 2.18
CA VAL A 306 -26.08 42.69 3.58
C VAL A 306 -25.89 44.01 4.32
N ILE A 307 -26.80 44.33 5.21
CA ILE A 307 -26.81 45.57 6.00
C ILE A 307 -26.30 45.27 7.41
N LEU A 308 -25.28 45.99 7.86
CA LEU A 308 -24.83 45.99 9.25
C LEU A 308 -25.62 47.01 10.06
N ALA A 309 -26.29 46.55 11.11
CA ALA A 309 -26.98 47.40 12.07
C ALA A 309 -26.60 47.07 13.51
N ALA A 310 -26.41 48.09 14.33
CA ALA A 310 -26.26 47.96 15.77
C ALA A 310 -27.56 48.35 16.47
N ALA A 311 -28.01 47.53 17.42
CA ALA A 311 -29.19 47.79 18.23
C ALA A 311 -28.87 47.70 19.72
N TRP A 312 -29.41 48.62 20.52
CA TRP A 312 -29.26 48.59 21.98
C TRP A 312 -30.49 49.17 22.68
N HIS A 313 -30.75 48.71 23.90
CA HIS A 313 -31.81 49.24 24.75
C HIS A 313 -31.24 49.81 26.06
N PRO A 314 -31.37 51.12 26.32
CA PRO A 314 -30.85 51.73 27.56
C PRO A 314 -31.46 51.18 28.85
N GLY A 315 -32.59 50.47 28.77
CA GLY A 315 -33.22 49.79 29.91
C GLY A 315 -32.53 48.50 30.34
N ASP A 316 -31.70 47.90 29.48
CA ASP A 316 -31.05 46.62 29.74
C ASP A 316 -29.93 46.75 30.79
N ARG A 317 -29.76 45.70 31.60
CA ARG A 317 -28.73 45.63 32.65
C ARG A 317 -27.99 44.29 32.62
N PRO A 318 -26.75 44.23 32.08
CA PRO A 318 -26.01 45.32 31.43
C PRO A 318 -26.60 45.72 30.07
N CYS A 319 -26.45 46.99 29.68
CA CYS A 319 -26.83 47.47 28.34
C CYS A 319 -25.76 47.00 27.33
N LEU A 320 -26.14 46.08 26.44
CA LEU A 320 -25.27 45.54 25.40
C LEU A 320 -25.62 46.15 24.04
N VAL A 321 -24.63 46.19 23.14
CA VAL A 321 -24.80 46.54 21.73
C VAL A 321 -24.86 45.25 20.92
N TYR A 322 -26.01 44.98 20.31
CA TYR A 322 -26.21 43.82 19.47
C TYR A 322 -25.92 44.20 18.01
N TYR A 323 -24.84 43.65 17.45
CA TYR A 323 -24.55 43.79 16.03
C TYR A 323 -25.32 42.74 15.24
N THR A 324 -26.05 43.18 14.23
CA THR A 324 -26.94 42.35 13.40
C THR A 324 -26.57 42.48 11.94
N LEU A 325 -26.55 41.35 11.24
CA LEU A 325 -26.40 41.28 9.79
C LEU A 325 -27.77 40.98 9.19
N ILE A 326 -28.25 41.90 8.37
CA ILE A 326 -29.58 41.83 7.77
C ILE A 326 -29.41 41.59 6.28
N THR A 327 -29.84 40.43 5.80
CA THR A 327 -29.78 40.09 4.38
C THR A 327 -31.14 40.34 3.75
N VAL A 328 -31.17 41.19 2.72
CA VAL A 328 -32.39 41.55 1.97
C VAL A 328 -32.18 41.33 0.48
N GLU A 329 -33.04 40.51 -0.12
CA GLU A 329 -33.01 40.27 -1.56
C GLU A 329 -33.53 41.49 -2.34
N ASP A 330 -32.76 41.97 -3.33
CA ASP A 330 -33.19 43.03 -4.24
C ASP A 330 -34.02 42.49 -5.41
N LYS A 331 -35.34 42.44 -5.19
CA LYS A 331 -36.36 42.11 -6.19
C LYS A 331 -36.87 43.33 -6.99
N GLY A 332 -36.24 44.50 -6.86
CA GLY A 332 -36.68 45.73 -7.52
C GLY A 332 -37.55 46.63 -6.62
N TYR A 333 -38.63 47.21 -7.14
CA TYR A 333 -39.31 48.37 -6.49
C TYR A 333 -39.84 48.15 -5.06
N GLN A 334 -40.15 46.92 -4.66
CA GLN A 334 -40.61 46.59 -3.30
C GLN A 334 -39.55 45.76 -2.59
N MET A 335 -39.34 46.03 -1.29
CA MET A 335 -38.53 45.13 -0.46
C MET A 335 -39.18 43.75 -0.39
N SER A 336 -38.36 42.70 -0.40
CA SER A 336 -38.81 41.33 -0.17
C SER A 336 -39.32 41.17 1.25
N ASP A 337 -40.41 40.40 1.43
CA ASP A 337 -40.88 39.98 2.77
C ASP A 337 -39.90 38.97 3.43
N ASP A 338 -39.06 38.32 2.61
CA ASP A 338 -38.01 37.39 3.05
C ASP A 338 -36.79 38.17 3.56
N VAL A 339 -36.87 38.69 4.79
CA VAL A 339 -35.76 39.35 5.49
C VAL A 339 -35.13 38.36 6.46
N VAL A 340 -33.82 38.12 6.32
CA VAL A 340 -33.04 37.29 7.25
C VAL A 340 -32.25 38.20 8.18
N VAL A 341 -32.49 38.06 9.49
CA VAL A 341 -31.77 38.81 10.53
C VAL A 341 -30.92 37.83 11.32
N GLU A 342 -29.60 37.95 11.19
CA GLU A 342 -28.63 37.20 11.98
C GLU A 342 -28.09 38.10 13.11
N VAL A 343 -28.36 37.72 14.35
CA VAL A 343 -27.80 38.40 15.53
C VAL A 343 -26.44 37.79 15.84
N THR A 344 -25.38 38.57 15.68
CA THR A 344 -24.01 38.08 15.89
C THR A 344 -23.73 37.86 17.37
N GLN A 345 -22.79 36.95 17.69
CA GLN A 345 -22.33 36.76 19.08
C GLN A 345 -21.44 37.89 19.58
N TYR A 346 -21.16 38.89 18.74
CA TYR A 346 -20.42 40.08 19.12
C TYR A 346 -21.34 41.10 19.79
N ASN A 347 -21.29 41.12 21.13
CA ASN A 347 -22.18 41.95 21.96
C ASN A 347 -21.45 42.74 23.06
N PRO A 348 -20.60 43.73 22.72
CA PRO A 348 -19.90 44.55 23.71
C PRO A 348 -20.87 45.41 24.53
N SER A 349 -20.43 45.84 25.73
CA SER A 349 -21.20 46.76 26.57
C SER A 349 -21.28 48.15 25.93
N PHE A 350 -22.48 48.75 25.91
CA PHE A 350 -22.68 50.11 25.43
C PHE A 350 -21.97 51.12 26.34
N GLN A 351 -21.11 51.96 25.75
CA GLN A 351 -20.44 53.06 26.46
C GLN A 351 -20.91 54.43 25.94
N SER A 352 -20.81 54.66 24.63
CA SER A 352 -21.23 55.87 23.94
C SER A 352 -21.68 55.53 22.51
N GLU A 353 -22.42 56.43 21.86
CA GLU A 353 -22.84 56.24 20.47
C GLU A 353 -21.66 56.26 19.48
N ASP A 354 -20.58 56.99 19.80
CA ASP A 354 -19.39 57.08 18.95
C ASP A 354 -18.59 55.77 18.91
N GLU A 355 -18.61 54.99 20.00
CA GLU A 355 -17.91 53.68 20.09
C GLU A 355 -18.70 52.51 19.46
N VAL A 356 -19.95 52.76 19.05
CA VAL A 356 -20.78 51.77 18.36
C VAL A 356 -20.27 51.51 16.94
N LEU A 357 -19.53 52.44 16.33
CA LEU A 357 -19.01 52.36 14.96
C LEU A 357 -18.21 51.07 14.68
N CYS A 358 -18.52 50.44 13.55
CA CYS A 358 -18.02 49.15 13.11
C CYS A 358 -18.27 49.04 11.60
N CYS A 359 -17.34 48.40 10.90
CA CYS A 359 -17.37 48.24 9.46
C CYS A 359 -17.51 46.75 9.09
N LEU A 360 -18.02 46.50 7.88
CA LEU A 360 -18.33 45.18 7.35
C LEU A 360 -17.48 44.87 6.11
N VAL A 361 -16.88 43.68 6.11
CA VAL A 361 -16.24 43.09 4.92
C VAL A 361 -16.92 41.77 4.58
N VAL A 362 -17.38 41.66 3.34
CA VAL A 362 -17.82 40.40 2.73
C VAL A 362 -16.79 40.07 1.64
N PRO A 363 -15.95 39.04 1.83
CA PRO A 363 -14.76 38.86 0.99
C PRO A 363 -15.07 38.31 -0.40
N ASP A 364 -16.17 37.58 -0.55
CA ASP A 364 -16.54 36.90 -1.77
C ASP A 364 -18.06 36.91 -1.96
N TYR A 365 -18.51 37.17 -3.17
CA TYR A 365 -19.94 37.26 -3.50
C TYR A 365 -20.66 35.92 -3.26
N PHE A 366 -19.99 34.78 -3.48
CA PHE A 366 -20.60 33.46 -3.31
C PHE A 366 -20.51 32.92 -1.88
N SER A 367 -19.73 33.57 -1.02
CA SER A 367 -19.51 33.18 0.36
C SER A 367 -20.53 33.81 1.29
N HIS A 368 -20.87 33.07 2.35
CA HIS A 368 -21.66 33.58 3.48
C HIS A 368 -20.78 34.15 4.60
N ALA A 369 -19.47 34.24 4.37
CA ALA A 369 -18.53 34.79 5.33
C ALA A 369 -18.71 36.31 5.47
N ALA A 370 -18.78 36.79 6.71
CA ALA A 370 -18.82 38.20 7.02
C ALA A 370 -17.82 38.51 8.13
N PHE A 371 -17.11 39.62 8.01
CA PHE A 371 -16.14 40.05 9.01
C PHE A 371 -16.50 41.46 9.47
N LEU A 372 -16.81 41.59 10.76
CA LEU A 372 -16.99 42.87 11.41
C LEU A 372 -15.64 43.33 11.95
N TYR A 373 -15.27 44.59 11.75
CA TYR A 373 -14.01 45.08 12.31
C TYR A 373 -14.14 46.46 12.94
N LYS A 374 -13.27 46.69 13.93
CA LYS A 374 -12.98 47.96 14.58
C LYS A 374 -11.46 48.20 14.52
N GLU A 375 -10.99 49.27 15.16
CA GLU A 375 -9.56 49.61 15.17
C GLU A 375 -8.69 48.54 15.84
N ASP A 376 -9.20 47.76 16.79
CA ASP A 376 -8.42 46.84 17.62
C ASP A 376 -8.85 45.37 17.53
N GLU A 377 -9.92 45.06 16.81
CA GLU A 377 -10.48 43.70 16.72
C GLU A 377 -11.24 43.42 15.43
N VAL A 378 -11.25 42.15 15.03
CA VAL A 378 -12.07 41.58 13.95
C VAL A 378 -12.93 40.47 14.52
N PHE A 379 -14.20 40.44 14.15
CA PHE A 379 -15.13 39.39 14.48
C PHE A 379 -15.56 38.66 13.21
N ALA A 380 -15.14 37.40 13.08
CA ALA A 380 -15.52 36.54 11.98
C ALA A 380 -16.90 35.92 12.25
N CYS A 381 -17.80 36.00 11.28
CA CYS A 381 -19.18 35.52 11.40
C CYS A 381 -19.75 35.11 10.05
N SER A 382 -21.06 34.84 10.01
CA SER A 382 -21.78 34.50 8.79
C SER A 382 -23.04 35.34 8.62
N THR A 383 -23.51 35.49 7.39
CA THR A 383 -24.74 36.24 7.05
C THR A 383 -26.05 35.51 7.42
N GLY A 384 -25.99 34.30 8.00
CA GLY A 384 -27.15 33.52 8.48
C GLY A 384 -27.90 32.71 7.42
N THR A 385 -27.55 32.87 6.14
CA THR A 385 -28.27 32.30 4.98
C THR A 385 -27.68 30.98 4.42
N GLY A 386 -26.58 30.49 5.00
CA GLY A 386 -25.87 29.27 4.60
C GLY A 386 -26.24 28.00 5.40
N ARG A 387 -26.13 26.81 4.77
CA ARG A 387 -26.32 25.49 5.45
C ARG A 387 -25.20 25.14 6.44
N ILE A 388 -24.05 25.80 6.32
CA ILE A 388 -22.87 25.61 7.18
C ILE A 388 -22.50 27.01 7.68
N SER A 389 -22.71 27.26 8.97
CA SER A 389 -22.28 28.51 9.61
C SER A 389 -20.78 28.44 9.87
N LEU A 390 -20.02 29.43 9.40
CA LEU A 390 -18.63 29.59 9.81
C LEU A 390 -18.55 29.78 11.33
N PRO A 391 -17.51 29.25 12.00
CA PRO A 391 -17.33 29.44 13.44
C PRO A 391 -17.28 30.93 13.79
N GLN A 392 -18.16 31.40 14.68
CA GLN A 392 -18.11 32.80 15.09
C GLN A 392 -16.95 33.00 16.07
N GLU A 393 -15.98 33.86 15.76
CA GLU A 393 -14.79 34.06 16.59
C GLU A 393 -14.30 35.51 16.60
N LYS A 394 -13.92 35.97 17.79
CA LYS A 394 -13.32 37.29 18.02
C LYS A 394 -11.80 37.21 17.96
N ILE A 395 -11.19 37.99 17.08
CA ILE A 395 -9.75 38.06 16.82
C ILE A 395 -9.25 39.44 17.27
N ILE A 396 -8.35 39.47 18.25
CA ILE A 396 -7.90 40.69 18.92
C ILE A 396 -6.51 41.12 18.42
N PHE A 397 -6.38 42.36 17.96
CA PHE A 397 -5.13 42.99 17.52
C PHE A 397 -4.56 43.97 18.56
N GLY A 398 -5.42 44.55 19.40
CA GLY A 398 -5.05 45.58 20.38
C GLY A 398 -4.02 45.18 21.45
N ILE A 399 -3.95 43.91 21.86
CA ILE A 399 -3.03 43.44 22.92
C ILE A 399 -1.55 43.60 22.52
N GLN A 400 -1.26 43.58 21.22
CA GLN A 400 0.09 43.74 20.67
C GLN A 400 0.42 45.22 20.32
N GLY A 401 -0.52 46.13 20.61
CA GLY A 401 -0.50 47.53 20.20
C GLY A 401 -0.51 47.69 18.68
N ASP A 402 -1.06 46.71 17.95
CA ASP A 402 -1.34 46.81 16.52
C ASP A 402 -2.80 47.28 16.34
N SER A 403 -3.05 48.06 15.28
CA SER A 403 -4.36 48.65 15.00
C SER A 403 -4.69 48.53 13.53
N ILE A 404 -5.94 48.23 13.21
CA ILE A 404 -6.47 48.08 11.86
C ILE A 404 -6.71 49.49 11.30
N LEU A 405 -6.04 49.81 10.20
CA LEU A 405 -6.14 51.10 9.50
C LEU A 405 -7.11 51.06 8.32
N GLY A 406 -7.58 49.87 7.95
CA GLY A 406 -8.48 49.65 6.83
C GLY A 406 -8.63 48.18 6.50
N ALA A 407 -9.66 47.87 5.72
CA ALA A 407 -9.94 46.52 5.25
C ALA A 407 -10.57 46.54 3.86
N GLY A 408 -10.63 45.36 3.24
CA GLY A 408 -11.32 45.15 1.97
C GLY A 408 -11.18 43.70 1.54
N SER A 409 -11.42 43.44 0.27
CA SER A 409 -11.34 42.10 -0.34
C SER A 409 -10.33 42.10 -1.48
N CYS A 410 -9.56 41.01 -1.61
CA CYS A 410 -8.66 40.79 -2.74
C CYS A 410 -8.62 39.29 -3.03
N ASN A 411 -8.80 38.89 -4.29
CA ASN A 411 -8.85 37.48 -4.70
C ASN A 411 -9.85 36.64 -3.87
N SER A 412 -11.05 37.18 -3.60
CA SER A 412 -12.08 36.53 -2.78
C SER A 412 -11.68 36.23 -1.31
N LEU A 413 -10.62 36.88 -0.81
CA LEU A 413 -10.14 36.76 0.58
C LEU A 413 -10.31 38.07 1.35
N PRO A 414 -10.61 38.01 2.67
CA PRO A 414 -10.73 39.19 3.52
C PRO A 414 -9.34 39.72 3.87
N ILE A 415 -9.05 40.96 3.51
CA ILE A 415 -7.76 41.60 3.73
C ILE A 415 -7.90 42.73 4.75
N PHE A 416 -7.09 42.68 5.80
CA PHE A 416 -7.00 43.70 6.84
C PHE A 416 -5.62 44.33 6.83
N PHE A 417 -5.54 45.67 6.84
CA PHE A 417 -4.27 46.38 6.94
C PHE A 417 -4.03 46.80 8.38
N ALA A 418 -3.10 46.14 9.06
CA ALA A 418 -2.69 46.43 10.42
C ALA A 418 -1.45 47.34 10.44
N LYS A 419 -1.40 48.32 11.36
CA LYS A 419 -0.37 49.37 11.46
C LYS A 419 1.06 48.80 11.61
N LYS A 420 1.26 47.72 12.36
CA LYS A 420 2.55 47.07 12.58
C LYS A 420 2.77 45.87 11.66
N SER A 421 1.73 45.07 11.44
CA SER A 421 1.84 43.79 10.73
C SER A 421 1.61 43.89 9.21
N GLY A 422 1.14 45.04 8.72
CA GLY A 422 0.89 45.26 7.30
C GLY A 422 -0.38 44.58 6.80
N LEU A 423 -0.35 44.03 5.59
CA LEU A 423 -1.49 43.30 5.01
C LEU A 423 -1.61 41.91 5.65
N LEU A 424 -2.78 41.63 6.22
CA LEU A 424 -3.15 40.37 6.85
C LEU A 424 -4.38 39.79 6.16
N THR A 425 -4.48 38.46 6.14
CA THR A 425 -5.68 37.71 5.74
C THR A 425 -6.09 36.76 6.84
N ILE A 426 -7.39 36.50 6.93
CA ILE A 426 -7.99 35.62 7.94
C ILE A 426 -8.61 34.43 7.21
N LEU A 427 -8.05 33.24 7.42
CA LEU A 427 -8.46 32.01 6.76
C LEU A 427 -9.07 31.05 7.77
N SER A 428 -10.21 30.43 7.44
CA SER A 428 -10.80 29.36 8.27
C SER A 428 -9.94 28.10 8.17
N ARG A 429 -9.65 27.47 9.31
CA ARG A 429 -8.94 26.18 9.39
C ARG A 429 -9.74 25.01 8.82
N GLU A 430 -11.04 25.17 8.56
CA GLU A 430 -11.88 24.11 7.96
C GLU A 430 -11.81 24.08 6.43
N ASN A 431 -11.40 25.21 5.81
CA ASN A 431 -11.29 25.40 4.36
C ASN A 431 -9.86 25.29 3.82
N THR A 432 -8.88 25.00 4.66
CA THR A 432 -7.59 24.50 4.16
C THR A 432 -7.82 23.14 3.51
N SER A 433 -7.31 22.98 2.30
CA SER A 433 -7.11 21.65 1.72
C SER A 433 -6.38 20.79 2.75
N VAL A 434 -6.71 19.49 2.81
CA VAL A 434 -6.04 18.54 3.72
C VAL A 434 -4.56 18.36 3.31
N LEU A 435 -4.23 18.84 2.11
CA LEU A 435 -2.89 18.93 1.58
C LEU A 435 -2.25 20.29 1.97
N PRO A 436 -0.94 20.34 2.24
CA PRO A 436 -0.23 21.62 2.37
C PRO A 436 -0.48 22.52 1.15
N GLU A 437 -0.63 23.85 1.36
CA GLU A 437 -0.94 24.85 0.31
C GLU A 437 -0.02 24.71 -0.93
N ASP A 438 1.24 24.32 -0.72
CA ASP A 438 2.23 24.15 -1.80
C ASP A 438 1.92 22.95 -2.76
N LEU A 439 1.14 21.93 -2.32
CA LEU A 439 0.83 20.70 -3.09
C LEU A 439 -0.34 20.93 -4.05
N GLU A 440 -1.21 21.89 -3.73
CA GLU A 440 -2.37 22.26 -4.54
C GLU A 440 -1.98 23.12 -5.75
N ASP A 441 -0.99 24.00 -5.59
CA ASP A 441 -0.42 24.84 -6.66
C ASP A 441 0.41 24.02 -7.65
N ALA A 442 1.17 23.05 -7.14
CA ALA A 442 1.94 22.07 -7.91
C ALA A 442 1.09 21.31 -8.92
N LEU A 443 0.03 20.71 -8.40
CA LEU A 443 -0.90 19.91 -9.14
C LEU A 443 -1.65 20.76 -10.19
N SER A 444 -1.95 22.03 -9.87
CA SER A 444 -2.57 22.98 -10.81
C SER A 444 -1.66 23.37 -11.97
N SER A 445 -0.34 23.39 -11.74
CA SER A 445 0.67 23.71 -12.77
C SER A 445 0.93 22.56 -13.75
N SER A 446 0.84 21.30 -13.31
CA SER A 446 1.01 20.09 -14.16
C SER A 446 -0.08 19.96 -15.23
N ILE A 447 -1.26 20.53 -14.99
CA ILE A 447 -2.36 20.59 -15.97
C ILE A 447 -2.08 21.64 -17.06
N ALA A 448 -1.26 22.66 -16.77
CA ALA A 448 -0.99 23.78 -17.66
C ALA A 448 0.31 23.60 -18.47
N GLY A 449 0.42 22.52 -19.25
CA GLY A 449 1.56 22.34 -20.17
C GLY A 449 1.54 23.33 -21.37
N PRO A 450 2.69 23.72 -21.96
CA PRO A 450 2.75 24.62 -23.11
C PRO A 450 2.33 23.93 -24.42
N ARG A 451 1.60 24.64 -25.28
CA ARG A 451 1.42 24.25 -26.70
C ARG A 451 2.77 24.28 -27.40
N SER A 452 3.32 23.11 -27.74
CA SER A 452 4.51 22.98 -28.58
C SER A 452 4.13 22.74 -30.04
N GLU A 453 4.43 23.71 -30.90
CA GLU A 453 4.54 23.52 -32.35
C GLU A 453 5.98 23.07 -32.70
N SER A 454 6.14 21.97 -33.45
CA SER A 454 7.17 21.68 -34.50
C SER A 454 7.60 20.18 -34.55
N PRO A 455 8.35 19.72 -35.57
CA PRO A 455 7.78 19.12 -36.78
C PRO A 455 8.06 17.60 -36.95
N ALA A 456 7.13 16.97 -37.68
CA ALA A 456 7.19 15.74 -38.49
C ALA A 456 8.27 14.67 -38.20
N PHE A 457 7.88 13.59 -37.50
CA PHE A 457 8.17 12.17 -37.86
C PHE A 457 7.16 11.22 -37.17
N ASP A 458 6.79 10.16 -37.91
CA ASP A 458 5.85 9.04 -37.69
C ASP A 458 4.55 9.23 -36.87
N ALA A 459 3.41 9.09 -37.57
CA ALA A 459 2.09 9.54 -37.14
C ALA A 459 1.21 8.48 -36.44
N THR A 460 1.54 7.19 -36.45
CA THR A 460 0.63 6.14 -35.94
C THR A 460 0.86 5.74 -34.49
N GLY A 461 2.09 5.76 -33.97
CA GLY A 461 2.37 5.47 -32.54
C GLY A 461 2.17 6.68 -31.61
N ARG A 462 2.26 7.91 -32.15
CA ARG A 462 2.09 9.14 -31.37
C ARG A 462 0.65 9.43 -30.97
N LEU A 463 -0.34 9.06 -31.78
CA LEU A 463 -1.75 9.34 -31.49
C LEU A 463 -2.25 8.57 -30.26
N GLU A 464 -1.83 7.31 -30.07
CA GLU A 464 -2.15 6.53 -28.86
C GLU A 464 -1.41 7.05 -27.62
N ILE A 465 -0.13 7.41 -27.73
CA ILE A 465 0.65 7.95 -26.59
C ILE A 465 0.11 9.32 -26.16
N ILE A 466 -0.23 10.20 -27.11
CA ILE A 466 -0.78 11.54 -26.83
C ILE A 466 -2.18 11.41 -26.19
N ALA A 467 -3.05 10.54 -26.72
CA ALA A 467 -4.37 10.30 -26.13
C ALA A 467 -4.28 9.66 -24.72
N GLN A 468 -3.25 8.85 -24.46
CA GLN A 468 -3.01 8.21 -23.17
C GLN A 468 -2.44 9.18 -22.11
N GLU A 469 -1.52 10.07 -22.52
CA GLU A 469 -1.03 11.15 -21.67
C GLU A 469 -2.17 12.09 -21.27
N ASP A 470 -3.09 12.37 -22.17
CA ASP A 470 -4.25 13.21 -21.90
C ASP A 470 -5.18 12.58 -20.84
N LYS A 471 -5.43 11.27 -20.89
CA LYS A 471 -6.21 10.55 -19.86
C LYS A 471 -5.51 10.55 -18.49
N THR A 472 -4.19 10.40 -18.45
CA THR A 472 -3.42 10.44 -17.20
C THR A 472 -3.43 11.84 -16.58
N LYS A 473 -3.29 12.89 -17.40
CA LYS A 473 -3.41 14.30 -16.98
C LYS A 473 -4.80 14.62 -16.43
N LEU A 474 -5.85 14.11 -17.08
CA LEU A 474 -7.23 14.31 -16.64
C LEU A 474 -7.54 13.55 -15.32
N LEU A 475 -6.98 12.35 -15.12
CA LEU A 475 -7.09 11.65 -13.83
C LEU A 475 -6.32 12.37 -12.71
N LYS A 476 -5.16 12.96 -13.01
CA LYS A 476 -4.45 13.86 -12.07
C LYS A 476 -5.31 15.07 -11.71
N ALA A 477 -6.02 15.65 -12.68
CA ALA A 477 -6.96 16.75 -12.46
C ALA A 477 -8.16 16.35 -11.59
N ALA A 478 -8.68 15.13 -11.74
CA ALA A 478 -9.74 14.60 -10.88
C ALA A 478 -9.24 14.39 -9.44
N PHE A 479 -8.04 13.83 -9.28
CA PHE A 479 -7.41 13.65 -7.96
C PHE A 479 -7.22 15.01 -7.25
N LEU A 480 -6.85 16.03 -8.01
CA LEU A 480 -6.77 17.41 -7.56
C LEU A 480 -8.07 17.98 -7.02
N GLN A 481 -9.15 17.81 -7.78
CA GLN A 481 -10.48 18.26 -7.37
C GLN A 481 -10.92 17.54 -6.10
N TYR A 482 -10.61 16.25 -5.97
CA TYR A 482 -10.83 15.50 -4.74
C TYR A 482 -10.05 16.10 -3.55
N CYS A 483 -8.79 16.48 -3.76
CA CYS A 483 -7.98 17.12 -2.72
C CYS A 483 -8.49 18.50 -2.30
N ARG A 484 -9.22 19.20 -3.19
CA ARG A 484 -10.01 20.41 -2.92
C ARG A 484 -11.36 20.14 -2.25
N LYS A 485 -11.61 18.90 -1.81
CA LYS A 485 -12.88 18.40 -1.25
C LYS A 485 -14.07 18.50 -2.21
N ASP A 486 -13.83 18.63 -3.51
CA ASP A 486 -14.86 18.60 -4.56
C ASP A 486 -15.06 17.17 -5.08
N ILE A 487 -15.61 16.32 -4.19
CA ILE A 487 -15.74 14.88 -4.41
C ILE A 487 -16.68 14.58 -5.59
N VAL A 488 -17.74 15.38 -5.76
CA VAL A 488 -18.77 15.15 -6.79
C VAL A 488 -18.23 15.42 -8.18
N ASN A 489 -17.46 16.50 -8.38
CA ASN A 489 -16.86 16.79 -9.68
C ASN A 489 -15.72 15.82 -10.01
N ALA A 490 -14.91 15.44 -9.00
CA ALA A 490 -13.89 14.42 -9.17
C ALA A 490 -14.49 13.06 -9.58
N GLN A 491 -15.58 12.64 -8.94
CA GLN A 491 -16.33 11.43 -9.31
C GLN A 491 -16.88 11.51 -10.73
N THR A 492 -17.52 12.63 -11.08
CA THR A 492 -18.09 12.83 -12.42
C THR A 492 -17.02 12.78 -13.50
N MET A 493 -15.87 13.43 -13.27
CA MET A 493 -14.74 13.42 -14.19
C MET A 493 -14.17 12.01 -14.40
N VAL A 494 -14.02 11.20 -13.35
CA VAL A 494 -13.53 9.82 -13.49
C VAL A 494 -14.54 8.92 -14.19
N ILE A 495 -15.85 9.10 -13.95
CA ILE A 495 -16.91 8.35 -14.65
C ILE A 495 -16.96 8.72 -16.13
N GLU A 496 -16.75 9.99 -16.48
CA GLU A 496 -16.68 10.44 -17.88
C GLU A 496 -15.42 9.94 -18.59
N LEU A 497 -14.27 9.92 -17.90
CA LEU A 497 -12.99 9.45 -18.44
C LEU A 497 -12.95 7.94 -18.65
N PHE A 498 -13.54 7.19 -17.71
CA PHE A 498 -13.55 5.73 -17.69
C PHE A 498 -14.98 5.23 -17.51
N PRO A 499 -15.84 5.29 -18.54
CA PRO A 499 -17.24 4.89 -18.43
C PRO A 499 -17.38 3.38 -18.18
N SER A 500 -18.29 3.00 -17.27
CA SER A 500 -18.51 1.60 -16.82
C SER A 500 -19.00 0.63 -17.89
N ASN A 501 -19.32 1.12 -19.11
CA ASN A 501 -19.88 0.33 -20.22
C ASN A 501 -18.91 0.20 -21.42
N ALA A 502 -17.67 0.67 -21.31
CA ALA A 502 -16.65 0.48 -22.36
C ALA A 502 -15.96 -0.88 -22.19
N ASP A 503 -15.52 -1.46 -23.31
CA ASP A 503 -14.89 -2.79 -23.42
C ASP A 503 -13.75 -3.04 -22.38
N LEU A 504 -13.35 -4.31 -22.22
CA LEU A 504 -12.25 -4.79 -21.35
C LEU A 504 -10.93 -3.97 -21.45
N ASP A 505 -10.73 -3.26 -22.56
CA ASP A 505 -9.57 -2.39 -22.79
C ASP A 505 -9.59 -1.11 -21.93
N SER A 506 -10.76 -0.63 -21.49
CA SER A 506 -10.89 0.60 -20.68
C SER A 506 -10.36 0.43 -19.24
N ASP A 507 -10.47 -0.78 -18.67
CA ASP A 507 -9.95 -1.08 -17.33
C ASP A 507 -8.42 -1.27 -17.36
N ALA A 508 -7.85 -1.77 -18.46
CA ALA A 508 -6.39 -1.83 -18.65
C ALA A 508 -5.75 -0.43 -18.80
N GLU A 509 -6.45 0.50 -19.44
CA GLU A 509 -6.04 1.90 -19.51
C GLU A 509 -6.11 2.60 -18.14
N LEU A 510 -7.15 2.31 -17.35
CA LEU A 510 -7.28 2.78 -15.97
C LEU A 510 -6.13 2.25 -15.09
N ASP A 511 -5.84 0.94 -15.17
CA ASP A 511 -4.72 0.30 -14.46
C ASP A 511 -3.39 1.00 -14.78
N ARG A 512 -3.15 1.33 -16.06
CA ARG A 512 -1.94 2.03 -16.51
C ARG A 512 -1.87 3.47 -16.01
N ALA A 513 -2.96 4.23 -16.08
CA ALA A 513 -3.02 5.61 -15.60
C ALA A 513 -2.82 5.68 -14.08
N VAL A 514 -3.48 4.81 -13.32
CA VAL A 514 -3.34 4.71 -11.85
C VAL A 514 -1.93 4.31 -11.46
N THR A 515 -1.33 3.34 -12.15
CA THR A 515 0.05 2.92 -11.91
C THR A 515 1.03 4.05 -12.19
N GLN A 516 0.86 4.76 -13.31
CA GLN A 516 1.74 5.89 -13.67
C GLN A 516 1.65 7.01 -12.63
N ILE A 517 0.45 7.40 -12.19
CA ILE A 517 0.28 8.41 -11.14
C ILE A 517 0.94 7.96 -9.83
N SER A 518 0.81 6.68 -9.47
CA SER A 518 1.43 6.15 -8.25
C SER A 518 2.97 6.16 -8.33
N VAL A 519 3.56 5.81 -9.48
CA VAL A 519 5.02 5.93 -9.70
C VAL A 519 5.46 7.39 -9.66
N ASP A 520 4.75 8.27 -10.36
CA ASP A 520 5.07 9.70 -10.40
C ASP A 520 5.02 10.33 -8.99
N LEU A 521 4.07 9.92 -8.14
CA LEU A 521 3.99 10.36 -6.73
C LEU A 521 5.16 9.84 -5.88
N MET A 522 5.65 8.62 -6.15
CA MET A 522 6.79 8.05 -5.43
C MET A 522 8.13 8.64 -5.87
N ASP A 523 8.28 8.91 -7.16
CA ASP A 523 9.56 9.33 -7.77
C ASP A 523 9.65 10.85 -7.96
N ASP A 524 8.75 11.58 -7.31
CA ASP A 524 8.60 13.01 -7.46
C ASP A 524 9.83 13.83 -7.00
N TYR A 525 10.04 14.97 -7.64
CA TYR A 525 11.14 15.89 -7.37
C TYR A 525 10.83 16.83 -6.19
N PRO A 526 11.79 17.11 -5.30
CA PRO A 526 11.59 18.07 -4.21
C PRO A 526 11.66 19.52 -4.75
N ALA A 527 10.53 20.08 -5.15
CA ALA A 527 10.45 21.40 -5.80
C ALA A 527 10.88 22.59 -4.92
N SER A 528 10.87 22.46 -3.58
CA SER A 528 11.29 23.52 -2.65
C SER A 528 12.81 23.60 -2.42
N ASP A 529 13.58 22.65 -2.95
CA ASP A 529 15.05 22.66 -2.84
C ASP A 529 15.66 23.30 -4.11
N PRO A 530 16.19 24.54 -4.02
CA PRO A 530 16.73 25.26 -5.17
C PRO A 530 17.93 24.56 -5.82
N ARG A 531 18.55 23.56 -5.15
CA ARG A 531 19.64 22.76 -5.72
C ARG A 531 19.20 21.86 -6.88
N TRP A 532 17.90 21.57 -6.99
CA TRP A 532 17.30 20.77 -8.06
C TRP A 532 16.91 21.58 -9.30
N ALA A 533 16.96 22.92 -9.24
CA ALA A 533 16.48 23.79 -10.32
C ALA A 533 17.17 23.58 -11.69
N GLU A 534 18.42 23.11 -11.71
CA GLU A 534 19.15 22.78 -12.95
C GLU A 534 18.93 21.33 -13.44
N SER A 535 18.31 20.48 -12.62
CA SER A 535 18.18 19.03 -12.86
C SER A 535 16.74 18.57 -13.12
N VAL A 536 15.77 19.48 -13.09
CA VAL A 536 14.38 19.24 -13.50
C VAL A 536 14.29 19.44 -15.02
N PRO A 537 13.86 18.43 -15.79
CA PRO A 537 13.61 18.60 -17.24
C PRO A 537 12.61 19.72 -17.51
N GLU A 538 12.82 20.54 -18.56
CA GLU A 538 11.89 21.62 -18.96
C GLU A 538 10.45 21.13 -19.25
N GLU A 539 10.27 19.82 -19.48
CA GLU A 539 8.98 19.14 -19.75
C GLU A 539 8.38 18.44 -18.51
N ALA A 540 9.13 18.28 -17.41
CA ALA A 540 8.68 17.55 -16.23
C ALA A 540 8.03 18.49 -15.20
N THR A 541 6.76 18.80 -15.42
CA THR A 541 5.89 19.37 -14.38
C THR A 541 5.47 18.25 -13.42
N GLY A 542 6.42 17.85 -12.56
CA GLY A 542 6.21 16.89 -11.48
C GLY A 542 5.19 17.38 -10.45
N PHE A 543 4.78 16.48 -9.55
CA PHE A 543 4.09 16.89 -8.34
C PHE A 543 5.07 17.81 -7.56
N SER A 544 4.59 18.67 -6.69
CA SER A 544 5.48 19.51 -5.89
C SER A 544 5.08 19.32 -4.46
N ASN A 545 6.05 18.90 -3.63
CA ASN A 545 6.30 19.59 -2.38
C ASN A 545 7.55 19.17 -1.59
N THR A 546 8.08 20.21 -0.91
CA THR A 546 8.55 20.34 0.48
C THR A 546 9.92 19.83 0.97
N SER A 547 10.60 20.79 1.62
CA SER A 547 11.64 20.72 2.66
C SER A 547 13.04 20.21 2.31
N LEU A 548 14.05 20.98 2.75
CA LEU A 548 15.50 20.69 2.67
C LEU A 548 15.93 19.38 3.36
N ILE A 549 15.02 18.71 4.08
CA ILE A 549 15.28 17.53 4.91
C ILE A 549 14.58 16.32 4.28
N LEU A 550 15.37 15.44 3.66
CA LEU A 550 14.96 14.17 3.02
C LEU A 550 13.93 13.32 3.81
N LEU A 551 13.94 13.37 5.15
CA LEU A 551 12.97 12.62 5.96
C LEU A 551 11.53 13.14 5.77
N HIS A 552 11.37 14.46 5.76
CA HIS A 552 10.05 15.08 5.57
C HIS A 552 9.53 14.86 4.15
N GLN A 553 10.44 14.86 3.15
CA GLN A 553 10.11 14.50 1.77
C GLN A 553 9.49 13.09 1.68
N LEU A 554 10.07 12.10 2.36
CA LEU A 554 9.52 10.73 2.36
C LEU A 554 8.19 10.63 3.13
N GLU A 555 8.02 11.37 4.22
CA GLU A 555 6.75 11.45 4.97
C GLU A 555 5.64 12.06 4.10
N ASP A 556 5.93 13.11 3.35
CA ASP A 556 4.97 13.78 2.48
C ASP A 556 4.59 12.92 1.28
N LYS A 557 5.56 12.22 0.65
CA LYS A 557 5.28 11.19 -0.35
C LYS A 557 4.38 10.08 0.20
N THR A 558 4.59 9.67 1.45
CA THR A 558 3.74 8.67 2.13
C THR A 558 2.30 9.17 2.31
N LYS A 559 2.11 10.43 2.70
CA LYS A 559 0.78 11.05 2.83
C LYS A 559 0.10 11.18 1.47
N ALA A 560 0.79 11.70 0.47
CA ALA A 560 0.26 11.88 -0.89
C ALA A 560 -0.20 10.54 -1.47
N HIS A 561 0.62 9.49 -1.36
CA HIS A 561 0.23 8.15 -1.78
C HIS A 561 -0.98 7.63 -0.99
N SER A 562 -1.07 7.89 0.33
CA SER A 562 -2.23 7.46 1.11
C SER A 562 -3.54 8.16 0.72
N PHE A 563 -3.49 9.45 0.39
CA PHE A 563 -4.66 10.19 -0.11
C PHE A 563 -5.05 9.73 -1.51
N PHE A 564 -4.08 9.35 -2.35
CA PHE A 564 -4.37 8.78 -3.65
C PHE A 564 -5.13 7.45 -3.53
N ILE A 565 -4.77 6.59 -2.59
CA ILE A 565 -5.54 5.35 -2.32
C ILE A 565 -6.95 5.68 -1.82
N GLU A 566 -7.10 6.65 -0.92
CA GLU A 566 -8.41 7.07 -0.42
C GLU A 566 -9.30 7.65 -1.55
N PHE A 567 -8.72 8.45 -2.44
CA PHE A 567 -9.38 8.95 -3.65
C PHE A 567 -9.91 7.81 -4.53
N LEU A 568 -9.09 6.79 -4.81
CA LEU A 568 -9.50 5.65 -5.64
C LEU A 568 -10.68 4.89 -5.02
N HIS A 569 -10.70 4.74 -3.70
CA HIS A 569 -11.82 4.14 -2.96
C HIS A 569 -13.09 4.99 -3.03
N GLN A 570 -12.97 6.29 -2.74
CA GLN A 570 -14.11 7.24 -2.70
C GLN A 570 -14.74 7.45 -4.08
N VAL A 571 -13.95 7.35 -5.15
CA VAL A 571 -14.44 7.48 -6.53
C VAL A 571 -14.94 6.15 -7.11
N GLY A 572 -14.75 5.03 -6.40
CA GLY A 572 -15.16 3.70 -6.87
C GLY A 572 -14.29 3.16 -8.01
N ALA A 573 -13.12 3.75 -8.25
CA ALA A 573 -12.15 3.28 -9.24
C ALA A 573 -11.34 2.07 -8.74
N PHE A 574 -11.21 1.91 -7.41
CA PHE A 574 -10.39 0.86 -6.80
C PHE A 574 -10.90 -0.57 -7.10
N GLU A 575 -12.21 -0.79 -7.07
CA GLU A 575 -12.82 -2.11 -7.33
C GLU A 575 -12.69 -2.54 -8.80
N ARG A 576 -12.39 -1.60 -9.72
CA ARG A 576 -12.23 -1.85 -11.16
C ARG A 576 -10.79 -2.18 -11.56
N LEU A 577 -9.84 -2.11 -10.64
CA LEU A 577 -8.44 -2.37 -10.92
C LEU A 577 -8.21 -3.85 -11.22
N GLY A 578 -7.62 -4.13 -12.37
CA GLY A 578 -7.30 -5.47 -12.85
C GLY A 578 -5.84 -5.82 -12.58
N SER A 579 -5.02 -5.83 -13.63
CA SER A 579 -3.63 -6.27 -13.56
C SER A 579 -2.71 -5.45 -14.46
N PHE A 580 -1.50 -5.20 -13.98
CA PHE A 580 -0.46 -4.46 -14.68
C PHE A 580 0.83 -5.29 -14.76
N PRO A 581 1.59 -5.24 -15.87
CA PRO A 581 2.86 -5.94 -15.98
C PRO A 581 3.94 -5.30 -15.09
N VAL A 582 4.43 -6.04 -14.10
CA VAL A 582 5.48 -5.64 -13.16
C VAL A 582 6.62 -6.66 -13.25
N ARG A 583 7.85 -6.21 -13.50
CA ARG A 583 9.03 -7.09 -13.65
C ARG A 583 8.84 -8.20 -14.72
N GLY A 584 8.09 -7.90 -15.79
CA GLY A 584 7.81 -8.83 -16.89
C GLY A 584 6.70 -9.87 -16.63
N MET A 585 6.05 -9.83 -15.47
CA MET A 585 4.92 -10.71 -15.11
C MET A 585 3.67 -9.88 -14.79
N PRO A 586 2.45 -10.35 -15.11
CA PRO A 586 1.23 -9.66 -14.71
C PRO A 586 1.08 -9.72 -13.18
N MET A 587 0.74 -8.60 -12.56
CA MET A 587 0.48 -8.49 -11.12
C MET A 587 -0.77 -7.65 -10.90
N ALA A 588 -1.59 -8.00 -9.91
CA ALA A 588 -2.79 -7.22 -9.61
C ALA A 588 -2.40 -5.76 -9.25
N THR A 589 -3.01 -4.78 -9.91
CA THR A 589 -2.63 -3.36 -9.77
C THR A 589 -2.79 -2.88 -8.32
N ARG A 590 -3.82 -3.35 -7.61
CA ARG A 590 -4.01 -3.11 -6.17
C ARG A 590 -2.83 -3.55 -5.30
N LEU A 591 -2.19 -4.67 -5.64
CA LEU A 591 -1.04 -5.18 -4.90
C LEU A 591 0.24 -4.41 -5.26
N LEU A 592 0.33 -3.86 -6.48
CA LEU A 592 1.41 -2.95 -6.87
C LEU A 592 1.33 -1.63 -6.09
N LEU A 593 0.13 -1.07 -5.93
CA LEU A 593 -0.09 0.10 -5.08
C LEU A 593 0.29 -0.17 -3.61
N CYS A 594 0.06 -1.40 -3.11
CA CYS A 594 0.55 -1.81 -1.80
C CYS A 594 2.09 -1.89 -1.76
N GLU A 595 2.72 -2.46 -2.80
CA GLU A 595 4.20 -2.51 -2.94
C GLU A 595 4.83 -1.11 -2.92
N HIS A 596 4.21 -0.13 -3.58
CA HIS A 596 4.65 1.26 -3.58
C HIS A 596 4.65 1.88 -2.17
N ALA A 597 3.56 1.68 -1.43
CA ALA A 597 3.47 2.13 -0.05
C ALA A 597 4.47 1.41 0.90
N GLU A 598 4.71 0.12 0.68
CA GLU A 598 5.72 -0.66 1.39
C GLU A 598 7.15 -0.14 1.13
N LYS A 599 7.46 0.23 -0.13
CA LYS A 599 8.75 0.82 -0.51
C LYS A 599 8.97 2.18 0.14
N LEU A 600 7.94 3.02 0.22
CA LEU A 600 7.99 4.28 0.96
C LEU A 600 8.27 4.06 2.46
N ALA A 601 7.61 3.10 3.09
CA ALA A 601 7.87 2.74 4.49
C ALA A 601 9.32 2.24 4.70
N ALA A 602 9.82 1.40 3.79
CA ALA A 602 11.20 0.92 3.81
C ALA A 602 12.22 2.07 3.58
N ALA A 603 11.89 3.05 2.74
CA ALA A 603 12.73 4.22 2.47
C ALA A 603 12.92 5.10 3.71
N VAL A 604 11.86 5.34 4.48
CA VAL A 604 11.94 6.08 5.74
C VAL A 604 12.89 5.39 6.72
N VAL A 605 12.83 4.06 6.82
CA VAL A 605 13.73 3.28 7.68
C VAL A 605 15.18 3.33 7.20
N LEU A 606 15.41 3.18 5.88
CA LEU A 606 16.74 3.33 5.30
C LEU A 606 17.33 4.72 5.58
N LYS A 607 16.50 5.77 5.50
CA LYS A 607 16.94 7.14 5.78
C LYS A 607 17.32 7.34 7.26
N ASN A 608 16.59 6.72 8.18
CA ASN A 608 16.93 6.72 9.60
C ASN A 608 18.27 6.03 9.86
N HIS A 609 18.54 4.90 9.19
CA HIS A 609 19.85 4.24 9.25
C HIS A 609 20.96 5.05 8.61
N HIS A 610 20.70 5.73 7.48
CA HIS A 610 21.64 6.65 6.84
C HIS A 610 22.11 7.76 7.80
N SER A 611 21.24 8.26 8.69
CA SER A 611 21.64 9.26 9.70
C SER A 611 22.60 8.72 10.76
N ARG A 612 22.58 7.41 11.02
CA ARG A 612 23.42 6.73 12.03
C ARG A 612 24.70 6.14 11.45
N LEU A 613 24.63 5.67 10.20
CA LEU A 613 25.71 4.95 9.50
C LEU A 613 25.95 5.58 8.10
N PRO A 614 26.39 6.85 8.03
CA PRO A 614 26.47 7.57 6.77
C PRO A 614 27.50 7.00 5.79
N GLU A 615 28.64 6.51 6.27
CA GLU A 615 29.73 6.03 5.40
C GLU A 615 29.31 4.79 4.60
N LEU A 616 28.79 3.76 5.29
CA LEU A 616 28.32 2.51 4.69
C LEU A 616 27.16 2.76 3.69
N VAL A 617 26.17 3.56 4.10
CA VAL A 617 24.97 3.77 3.27
C VAL A 617 25.30 4.65 2.06
N ASN A 618 26.15 5.67 2.18
CA ASN A 618 26.54 6.48 1.03
C ASN A 618 27.38 5.70 0.01
N ALA A 619 28.26 4.80 0.47
CA ALA A 619 29.02 3.91 -0.42
C ALA A 619 28.07 2.99 -1.21
N ALA A 620 27.12 2.34 -0.53
CA ALA A 620 26.11 1.51 -1.19
C ALA A 620 25.23 2.31 -2.17
N ILE A 621 24.84 3.54 -1.82
CA ILE A 621 24.08 4.44 -2.70
C ILE A 621 24.89 4.78 -3.96
N LEU A 622 26.19 5.08 -3.83
CA LEU A 622 27.05 5.37 -4.97
C LEU A 622 27.17 4.18 -5.92
N ILE A 623 27.32 2.96 -5.39
CA ILE A 623 27.32 1.73 -6.20
C ILE A 623 25.98 1.58 -6.93
N ALA A 624 24.85 1.85 -6.25
CA ALA A 624 23.52 1.78 -6.84
C ALA A 624 23.36 2.79 -7.99
N LEU A 625 23.76 4.05 -7.80
CA LEU A 625 23.68 5.09 -8.83
C LEU A 625 24.59 4.80 -10.03
N ASN A 626 25.79 4.27 -9.79
CA ASN A 626 26.70 3.85 -10.85
C ASN A 626 26.10 2.72 -11.70
N LYS A 627 25.44 1.75 -11.08
CA LYS A 627 24.73 0.67 -11.81
C LYS A 627 23.53 1.18 -12.61
N ARG A 628 22.91 2.28 -12.16
CA ARG A 628 21.82 2.96 -12.87
C ARG A 628 22.32 3.93 -13.95
N GLU A 629 23.63 4.08 -14.12
CA GLU A 629 24.23 5.06 -15.04
C GLU A 629 23.71 6.49 -14.80
N CYS A 630 23.43 6.83 -13.54
CA CYS A 630 22.88 8.13 -13.16
C CYS A 630 23.98 9.08 -12.70
N ASP A 631 24.20 10.17 -13.44
CA ASP A 631 25.12 11.22 -13.05
C ASP A 631 24.57 12.04 -11.88
N VAL A 632 25.41 12.28 -10.87
CA VAL A 632 25.06 13.13 -9.72
C VAL A 632 25.42 14.58 -10.04
N PRO A 633 24.45 15.51 -10.10
CA PRO A 633 24.73 16.92 -10.32
C PRO A 633 25.62 17.48 -9.20
N PRO A 634 26.55 18.42 -9.50
CA PRO A 634 27.48 18.96 -8.51
C PRO A 634 26.78 19.75 -7.37
N SER A 635 25.52 20.14 -7.56
CA SER A 635 24.69 20.80 -6.55
C SER A 635 24.02 19.83 -5.57
N LEU A 636 23.99 18.52 -5.85
CA LEU A 636 23.22 17.52 -5.10
C LEU A 636 24.12 16.44 -4.49
N THR A 637 23.63 15.82 -3.42
CA THR A 637 24.29 14.64 -2.85
C THR A 637 23.79 13.36 -3.54
N PRO A 638 24.60 12.29 -3.59
CA PRO A 638 24.15 10.98 -4.08
C PRO A 638 22.88 10.49 -3.36
N ALA A 639 22.74 10.77 -2.06
CA ALA A 639 21.54 10.44 -1.30
C ALA A 639 20.30 11.21 -1.80
N ASP A 640 20.45 12.48 -2.17
CA ASP A 640 19.34 13.27 -2.73
C ASP A 640 18.80 12.63 -4.03
N VAL A 641 19.70 12.18 -4.91
CA VAL A 641 19.32 11.51 -6.17
C VAL A 641 18.70 10.14 -5.92
N PHE A 642 19.24 9.36 -4.98
CA PHE A 642 18.73 8.01 -4.69
C PHE A 642 17.35 8.02 -4.02
N PHE A 643 17.11 8.88 -3.03
CA PHE A 643 15.82 8.99 -2.34
C PHE A 643 14.76 9.73 -3.17
N ARG A 644 15.13 10.31 -4.32
CA ARG A 644 14.15 10.74 -5.33
C ARG A 644 13.38 9.54 -5.86
N GLU A 645 14.08 8.51 -6.35
CA GLU A 645 13.51 7.33 -7.02
C GLU A 645 13.21 6.20 -6.03
N VAL A 646 12.19 6.39 -5.20
CA VAL A 646 11.78 5.40 -4.19
C VAL A 646 11.25 4.12 -4.85
N SER A 647 10.72 4.20 -6.08
CA SER A 647 10.25 3.03 -6.82
C SER A 647 11.32 1.95 -7.01
N GLN A 648 12.59 2.34 -7.08
CA GLN A 648 13.75 1.47 -7.31
C GLN A 648 14.57 1.19 -6.04
N ILE A 649 14.03 1.47 -4.85
CA ILE A 649 14.79 1.34 -3.61
C ILE A 649 15.33 -0.06 -3.35
N ASP A 650 14.72 -1.09 -3.93
CA ASP A 650 15.13 -2.49 -3.83
C ASP A 650 16.54 -2.77 -4.37
N SER A 651 17.09 -1.91 -5.24
CA SER A 651 18.46 -2.08 -5.75
C SER A 651 19.53 -1.93 -4.66
N ILE A 652 19.20 -1.28 -3.52
CA ILE A 652 20.18 -1.02 -2.45
C ILE A 652 20.65 -2.30 -1.76
N PHE A 653 19.82 -3.36 -1.74
CA PHE A 653 20.13 -4.59 -1.03
C PHE A 653 21.38 -5.27 -1.59
N GLU A 654 21.48 -5.42 -2.92
CA GLU A 654 22.67 -5.98 -3.57
C GLU A 654 23.89 -5.08 -3.39
N CYS A 655 23.71 -3.75 -3.41
CA CYS A 655 24.80 -2.80 -3.24
C CYS A 655 25.37 -2.78 -1.81
N LEU A 656 24.52 -2.94 -0.79
CA LEU A 656 24.96 -3.08 0.60
C LEU A 656 25.84 -4.33 0.79
N LEU A 657 25.48 -5.44 0.14
CA LEU A 657 26.25 -6.68 0.22
C LEU A 657 27.58 -6.61 -0.54
N GLU A 658 27.61 -5.92 -1.68
CA GLU A 658 28.86 -5.69 -2.41
C GLU A 658 29.84 -4.84 -1.61
N GLU A 659 29.37 -3.77 -0.98
CA GLU A 659 30.19 -2.94 -0.09
C GLU A 659 30.64 -3.73 1.15
N GLU A 660 29.74 -4.51 1.76
CA GLU A 660 30.09 -5.40 2.87
C GLU A 660 31.22 -6.36 2.49
N GLU A 661 31.09 -7.09 1.38
CA GLU A 661 32.11 -8.02 0.93
C GLU A 661 33.44 -7.36 0.57
N GLN A 662 33.40 -6.13 0.05
CA GLN A 662 34.61 -5.37 -0.21
C GLN A 662 35.32 -5.02 1.09
N ILE A 663 34.60 -4.47 2.08
CA ILE A 663 35.19 -4.12 3.37
C ILE A 663 35.68 -5.37 4.12
N LEU A 664 34.96 -6.49 4.04
CA LEU A 664 35.37 -7.76 4.64
C LEU A 664 36.68 -8.32 4.04
N LYS A 665 36.99 -8.01 2.78
CA LYS A 665 38.26 -8.38 2.11
C LYS A 665 39.40 -7.44 2.49
N ASP A 666 39.10 -6.16 2.64
CA ASP A 666 40.11 -5.12 2.87
C ASP A 666 40.52 -5.01 4.36
N MET A 667 39.64 -5.40 5.29
CA MET A 667 39.89 -5.31 6.73
C MET A 667 40.44 -6.60 7.37
N PRO A 668 41.35 -6.50 8.34
CA PRO A 668 41.85 -7.64 9.08
C PRO A 668 40.78 -8.21 10.02
N ILE A 669 40.68 -9.55 10.05
CA ILE A 669 39.64 -10.33 10.74
C ILE A 669 39.60 -10.08 12.26
N GLU A 670 40.71 -9.65 12.87
CA GLU A 670 40.83 -9.41 14.32
C GLU A 670 40.22 -8.07 14.77
N SER A 671 39.77 -7.22 13.84
CA SER A 671 39.17 -5.93 14.19
C SER A 671 37.69 -6.08 14.60
N ILE A 672 37.30 -5.46 15.72
CA ILE A 672 35.90 -5.45 16.20
C ILE A 672 34.96 -4.83 15.14
N GLU A 673 35.48 -3.89 14.36
CA GLU A 673 34.76 -3.19 13.28
C GLU A 673 34.40 -4.13 12.13
N TRP A 674 35.19 -5.17 11.85
CA TRP A 674 34.95 -6.13 10.76
C TRP A 674 33.62 -6.89 10.93
N ALA A 675 33.36 -7.41 12.14
CA ALA A 675 32.10 -8.12 12.42
C ALA A 675 30.91 -7.15 12.58
N GLN A 676 31.17 -5.91 13.03
CA GLN A 676 30.13 -4.91 13.26
C GLN A 676 29.48 -4.43 11.96
N ILE A 677 30.23 -4.41 10.84
CA ILE A 677 29.68 -4.05 9.53
C ILE A 677 28.59 -5.03 9.09
N VAL A 678 28.84 -6.34 9.21
CA VAL A 678 27.84 -7.38 8.89
C VAL A 678 26.59 -7.21 9.74
N VAL A 679 26.76 -6.97 11.04
CA VAL A 679 25.63 -6.71 11.96
C VAL A 679 24.84 -5.46 11.53
N ASN A 680 25.53 -4.42 11.09
CA ASN A 680 24.92 -3.17 10.63
C ASN A 680 24.13 -3.39 9.32
N VAL A 681 24.72 -4.06 8.32
CA VAL A 681 24.05 -4.38 7.06
C VAL A 681 22.82 -5.25 7.31
N ASN A 682 22.96 -6.31 8.11
CA ASN A 682 21.83 -7.16 8.49
C ASN A 682 20.70 -6.38 9.15
N ASN A 683 21.01 -5.43 10.04
CA ASN A 683 19.98 -4.59 10.67
C ASN A 683 19.28 -3.69 9.65
N ILE A 684 20.01 -3.09 8.70
CA ILE A 684 19.41 -2.27 7.66
C ILE A 684 18.44 -3.10 6.81
N ILE A 685 18.89 -4.26 6.30
CA ILE A 685 18.06 -5.14 5.47
C ILE A 685 16.85 -5.64 6.26
N LYS A 686 17.07 -6.15 7.47
CA LYS A 686 16.02 -6.67 8.36
C LYS A 686 14.97 -5.60 8.67
N ASP A 687 15.39 -4.41 9.10
CA ASP A 687 14.46 -3.36 9.53
C ASP A 687 13.64 -2.81 8.34
N MET A 688 14.25 -2.70 7.15
CA MET A 688 13.54 -2.32 5.91
C MET A 688 12.46 -3.35 5.54
N LEU A 689 12.82 -4.64 5.54
CA LEU A 689 11.87 -5.71 5.21
C LEU A 689 10.77 -5.86 6.26
N GLN A 690 11.10 -5.68 7.55
CA GLN A 690 10.11 -5.70 8.62
C GLN A 690 9.12 -4.54 8.52
N ALA A 691 9.58 -3.32 8.19
CA ALA A 691 8.70 -2.17 7.99
C ALA A 691 7.73 -2.41 6.83
N ALA A 692 8.21 -2.96 5.72
CA ALA A 692 7.37 -3.35 4.59
C ALA A 692 6.32 -4.41 5.00
N CYS A 693 6.74 -5.46 5.72
CA CYS A 693 5.83 -6.52 6.17
C CYS A 693 4.79 -6.01 7.17
N GLN A 694 5.18 -5.14 8.12
CA GLN A 694 4.28 -4.53 9.09
C GLN A 694 3.24 -3.62 8.42
N TYR A 695 3.65 -2.86 7.40
CA TYR A 695 2.71 -2.06 6.60
C TYR A 695 1.67 -2.95 5.93
N ARG A 696 2.13 -4.00 5.23
CA ARG A 696 1.26 -4.97 4.54
C ARG A 696 0.24 -5.59 5.49
N GLN A 697 0.68 -6.02 6.68
CA GLN A 697 -0.18 -6.66 7.68
C GLN A 697 -1.20 -5.68 8.30
N SER A 698 -0.76 -4.48 8.68
CA SER A 698 -1.62 -3.48 9.33
C SER A 698 -2.66 -2.88 8.39
N ARG A 699 -2.36 -2.79 7.10
CA ARG A 699 -3.22 -2.16 6.08
C ARG A 699 -3.78 -3.13 5.05
N ALA A 700 -3.69 -4.44 5.30
CA ALA A 700 -4.17 -5.47 4.38
C ALA A 700 -5.63 -5.28 3.94
N SER A 701 -6.50 -4.77 4.81
CA SER A 701 -7.91 -4.52 4.50
C SER A 701 -8.14 -3.41 3.48
N LEU A 702 -7.25 -2.42 3.39
CA LEU A 702 -7.37 -1.29 2.45
C LEU A 702 -7.11 -1.72 1.00
N TYR A 703 -6.44 -2.85 0.79
CA TYR A 703 -6.07 -3.36 -0.53
C TYR A 703 -6.81 -4.64 -0.92
N LYS A 704 -7.85 -5.01 -0.17
CA LYS A 704 -8.75 -6.13 -0.46
C LYS A 704 -9.99 -5.63 -1.20
N THR A 705 -10.31 -6.31 -2.30
CA THR A 705 -11.54 -6.14 -3.09
C THR A 705 -12.62 -7.09 -2.53
N GLY A 706 -13.91 -6.73 -2.65
CA GLY A 706 -15.01 -7.50 -2.06
C GLY A 706 -15.16 -8.92 -2.63
N GLU A 707 -15.23 -9.04 -3.96
CA GLU A 707 -15.20 -10.31 -4.68
C GLU A 707 -13.82 -10.47 -5.33
N LEU A 708 -13.11 -11.56 -5.02
CA LEU A 708 -11.85 -11.88 -5.70
C LEU A 708 -12.16 -12.12 -7.19
N PRO A 709 -11.52 -11.39 -8.13
CA PRO A 709 -11.67 -11.67 -9.55
C PRO A 709 -11.39 -13.15 -9.80
N GLU A 710 -12.19 -13.81 -10.66
CA GLU A 710 -12.05 -15.23 -10.99
C GLU A 710 -10.63 -15.63 -11.47
N ARG A 711 -9.77 -14.66 -11.78
CA ARG A 711 -8.44 -14.86 -12.36
C ARG A 711 -7.40 -13.81 -11.93
N GLU A 712 -7.09 -13.69 -10.63
CA GLU A 712 -5.91 -12.89 -10.22
C GLU A 712 -4.58 -13.57 -10.64
N PRO A 713 -3.57 -12.83 -11.11
CA PRO A 713 -2.29 -13.42 -11.50
C PRO A 713 -1.41 -13.83 -10.30
N GLU A 714 -0.34 -14.59 -10.59
CA GLU A 714 0.69 -14.98 -9.61
C GLU A 714 1.25 -13.74 -8.89
N TYR A 715 1.24 -13.76 -7.56
CA TYR A 715 1.71 -12.65 -6.74
C TYR A 715 3.07 -12.96 -6.13
N VAL A 716 4.08 -12.22 -6.57
CA VAL A 716 5.42 -12.22 -5.97
C VAL A 716 5.67 -10.84 -5.35
N PRO A 717 5.65 -10.71 -4.00
CA PRO A 717 5.93 -9.43 -3.37
C PRO A 717 7.37 -8.99 -3.66
N TRP A 718 7.63 -7.69 -3.71
CA TRP A 718 9.00 -7.18 -3.91
C TRP A 718 9.97 -7.59 -2.81
N THR A 719 9.48 -7.82 -1.58
CA THR A 719 10.22 -8.40 -0.45
C THR A 719 10.67 -9.86 -0.71
N ALA A 720 10.24 -10.45 -1.82
CA ALA A 720 10.61 -11.78 -2.27
C ALA A 720 11.00 -11.80 -3.76
N SER A 721 11.41 -10.65 -4.31
CA SER A 721 11.89 -10.55 -5.69
C SER A 721 13.11 -11.47 -5.92
N SER A 722 13.36 -11.85 -7.17
CA SER A 722 14.51 -12.70 -7.52
C SER A 722 15.84 -12.11 -7.06
N GLY A 723 16.02 -10.79 -7.20
CA GLY A 723 17.18 -10.06 -6.69
C GLY A 723 17.30 -10.17 -5.17
N LEU A 724 16.24 -9.89 -4.42
CA LEU A 724 16.31 -9.95 -2.96
C LEU A 724 16.49 -11.39 -2.42
N ARG A 725 15.90 -12.39 -3.09
CA ARG A 725 16.16 -13.80 -2.77
C ARG A 725 17.64 -14.16 -2.96
N ALA A 726 18.27 -13.67 -4.03
CA ALA A 726 19.69 -13.84 -4.27
C ALA A 726 20.52 -13.12 -3.19
N ALA A 727 20.18 -11.86 -2.86
CA ALA A 727 20.82 -11.09 -1.79
C ALA A 727 20.78 -11.81 -0.44
N ILE A 728 19.61 -12.27 0.02
CA ILE A 728 19.47 -12.98 1.30
C ILE A 728 20.25 -14.30 1.28
N THR A 729 20.23 -15.05 0.17
CA THR A 729 20.99 -16.31 0.04
C THR A 729 22.51 -16.05 0.09
N ARG A 730 22.97 -14.98 -0.57
CA ARG A 730 24.36 -14.53 -0.53
C ARG A 730 24.76 -14.15 0.89
N GLN A 731 23.92 -13.36 1.57
CA GLN A 731 24.19 -12.94 2.94
C GLN A 731 24.18 -14.08 3.95
N HIS A 732 23.27 -15.04 3.80
CA HIS A 732 23.29 -16.30 4.54
C HIS A 732 24.63 -17.04 4.37
N GLY A 733 25.16 -17.07 3.14
CA GLY A 733 26.48 -17.63 2.84
C GLY A 733 27.63 -16.89 3.52
N VAL A 734 27.65 -15.56 3.46
CA VAL A 734 28.66 -14.70 4.10
C VAL A 734 28.65 -14.91 5.62
N ILE A 735 27.47 -14.82 6.25
CA ILE A 735 27.31 -15.00 7.69
C ILE A 735 27.85 -16.35 8.15
N LEU A 736 27.45 -17.45 7.52
CA LEU A 736 27.77 -18.79 8.02
C LEU A 736 29.20 -19.22 7.70
N LYS A 737 29.74 -18.85 6.53
CA LYS A 737 31.06 -19.32 6.08
C LYS A 737 32.19 -18.39 6.51
N VAL A 738 31.95 -17.09 6.55
CA VAL A 738 32.99 -16.09 6.78
C VAL A 738 32.95 -15.58 8.22
N VAL A 739 31.78 -15.16 8.69
CA VAL A 739 31.64 -14.44 9.97
C VAL A 739 31.52 -15.39 11.16
N TYR A 740 30.51 -16.27 11.16
CA TYR A 740 30.14 -17.12 12.29
C TYR A 740 31.31 -17.94 12.91
N PRO A 741 32.25 -18.50 12.13
CA PRO A 741 33.40 -19.22 12.69
C PRO A 741 34.38 -18.33 13.47
N GLN A 742 34.48 -17.06 13.11
CA GLN A 742 35.51 -16.12 13.60
C GLN A 742 35.06 -15.33 14.84
N VAL A 743 33.75 -15.12 15.04
CA VAL A 743 33.19 -14.30 16.14
C VAL A 743 33.01 -15.03 17.47
N ASP A 744 32.88 -14.25 18.55
CA ASP A 744 32.62 -14.70 19.93
C ASP A 744 31.16 -15.16 20.16
N SER A 745 30.86 -15.72 21.33
CA SER A 745 29.53 -16.29 21.62
C SER A 745 28.40 -15.26 21.60
N ASN A 746 28.68 -14.01 22.01
CA ASN A 746 27.67 -12.96 22.05
C ASN A 746 27.32 -12.50 20.64
N LEU A 747 28.30 -12.19 19.79
CA LEU A 747 28.02 -11.80 18.40
C LEU A 747 27.42 -12.95 17.59
N ARG A 748 27.79 -14.21 17.86
CA ARG A 748 27.14 -15.38 17.24
C ARG A 748 25.63 -15.42 17.50
N SER A 749 25.18 -15.07 18.72
CA SER A 749 23.75 -15.02 19.03
C SER A 749 23.04 -13.91 18.25
N VAL A 750 23.61 -12.71 18.20
CA VAL A 750 23.05 -11.55 17.48
C VAL A 750 22.94 -11.84 15.99
N VAL A 751 24.01 -12.35 15.38
CA VAL A 751 24.05 -12.65 13.95
C VAL A 751 23.10 -13.81 13.60
N ALA A 752 22.95 -14.81 14.49
CA ALA A 752 21.98 -15.89 14.30
C ALA A 752 20.53 -15.39 14.35
N GLU A 753 20.19 -14.51 15.31
CA GLU A 753 18.86 -13.88 15.39
C GLU A 753 18.55 -13.02 14.16
N GLN A 754 19.53 -12.24 13.70
CA GLN A 754 19.40 -11.44 12.46
C GLN A 754 19.19 -12.33 11.24
N LEU A 755 19.97 -13.40 11.11
CA LEU A 755 19.84 -14.36 10.02
C LEU A 755 18.44 -14.99 10.03
N VAL A 756 17.93 -15.38 11.19
CA VAL A 756 16.58 -15.94 11.34
C VAL A 756 15.52 -14.97 10.85
N ALA A 757 15.64 -13.68 11.19
CA ALA A 757 14.69 -12.68 10.71
C ALA A 757 14.74 -12.49 9.19
N LEU A 758 15.92 -12.56 8.56
CA LEU A 758 16.06 -12.52 7.10
C LEU A 758 15.47 -13.77 6.43
N LEU A 759 15.71 -14.95 7.00
CA LEU A 759 15.15 -16.22 6.53
C LEU A 759 13.63 -16.26 6.68
N ASP A 760 13.09 -15.65 7.74
CA ASP A 760 11.65 -15.49 7.95
C ASP A 760 11.02 -14.70 6.79
N CYS A 761 11.58 -13.52 6.46
CA CYS A 761 11.11 -12.74 5.32
C CYS A 761 11.22 -13.51 3.98
N PHE A 762 12.31 -14.25 3.78
CA PHE A 762 12.54 -15.04 2.57
C PHE A 762 11.49 -16.14 2.39
N LEU A 763 11.23 -16.91 3.45
CA LEU A 763 10.29 -18.03 3.43
C LEU A 763 8.83 -17.56 3.38
N ASP A 764 8.47 -16.47 4.08
CA ASP A 764 7.15 -15.83 3.95
C ASP A 764 6.88 -15.38 2.50
N GLY A 765 7.92 -14.95 1.79
CA GLY A 765 7.86 -14.63 0.37
C GLY A 765 7.42 -15.80 -0.53
N TYR A 766 7.95 -16.99 -0.30
CA TYR A 766 7.51 -18.20 -1.01
C TYR A 766 6.11 -18.63 -0.61
N VAL A 767 5.73 -18.50 0.68
CA VAL A 767 4.37 -18.81 1.14
C VAL A 767 3.34 -17.89 0.49
N ALA A 768 3.64 -16.59 0.34
CA ALA A 768 2.77 -15.65 -0.37
C ALA A 768 2.61 -16.04 -1.85
N GLN A 769 3.70 -16.44 -2.50
CA GLN A 769 3.68 -16.92 -3.89
C GLN A 769 2.84 -18.20 -4.03
N LEU A 770 3.08 -19.21 -3.19
CA LEU A 770 2.32 -20.47 -3.21
C LEU A 770 0.82 -20.24 -3.02
N LYS A 771 0.42 -19.38 -2.07
CA LYS A 771 -0.99 -19.03 -1.85
C LYS A 771 -1.65 -18.38 -3.07
N SER A 772 -0.89 -17.67 -3.89
CA SER A 772 -1.42 -17.04 -5.11
C SER A 772 -1.64 -18.04 -6.25
N VAL A 773 -0.84 -19.12 -6.27
CA VAL A 773 -0.85 -20.18 -7.31
C VAL A 773 -1.63 -21.42 -6.86
N ASP A 774 -2.19 -21.43 -5.64
CA ASP A 774 -2.99 -22.52 -5.06
C ASP A 774 -4.38 -22.60 -5.73
N ARG A 775 -4.37 -22.96 -7.01
CA ARG A 775 -5.55 -23.06 -7.89
C ARG A 775 -5.40 -24.25 -8.82
N LEU A 776 -6.54 -24.89 -9.12
CA LEU A 776 -6.59 -26.07 -10.00
C LEU A 776 -6.02 -25.82 -11.41
N ALA A 777 -6.10 -24.59 -11.92
CA ALA A 777 -5.58 -24.23 -13.24
C ALA A 777 -4.05 -24.12 -13.31
N ASP A 778 -3.39 -23.83 -12.18
CA ASP A 778 -1.96 -23.53 -12.10
C ASP A 778 -1.16 -24.62 -11.37
N GLN A 779 -1.70 -25.84 -11.28
CA GLN A 779 -1.14 -26.94 -10.49
C GLN A 779 0.32 -27.29 -10.86
N GLU A 780 0.68 -27.21 -12.15
CA GLU A 780 2.07 -27.43 -12.60
C GLU A 780 3.01 -26.35 -12.06
N ARG A 781 2.58 -25.09 -12.10
CA ARG A 781 3.32 -23.96 -11.56
C ARG A 781 3.44 -24.05 -10.04
N TYR A 782 2.35 -24.40 -9.35
CA TYR A 782 2.34 -24.65 -7.91
C TYR A 782 3.37 -25.72 -7.54
N SER A 783 3.33 -26.87 -8.22
CA SER A 783 4.24 -27.99 -7.96
C SER A 783 5.71 -27.61 -8.18
N SER A 784 6.01 -26.81 -9.21
CA SER A 784 7.36 -26.30 -9.45
C SER A 784 7.84 -25.37 -8.34
N VAL A 785 7.00 -24.43 -7.89
CA VAL A 785 7.35 -23.48 -6.83
C VAL A 785 7.45 -24.18 -5.47
N GLU A 786 6.59 -25.17 -5.21
CA GLU A 786 6.62 -25.97 -3.98
C GLU A 786 7.92 -26.79 -3.88
N MET A 787 8.35 -27.41 -4.97
CA MET A 787 9.63 -28.13 -5.03
C MET A 787 10.82 -27.20 -4.75
N GLU A 788 10.83 -26.01 -5.37
CA GLU A 788 11.88 -25.01 -5.13
C GLU A 788 11.87 -24.53 -3.67
N TYR A 789 10.69 -24.23 -3.14
CA TYR A 789 10.49 -23.80 -1.75
C TYR A 789 11.00 -24.83 -0.75
N VAL A 790 10.61 -26.11 -0.90
CA VAL A 790 11.03 -27.19 0.00
C VAL A 790 12.55 -27.39 -0.07
N GLN A 791 13.13 -27.36 -1.27
CA GLN A 791 14.58 -27.48 -1.45
C GLN A 791 15.32 -26.33 -0.77
N LYS A 792 14.91 -25.07 -1.04
CA LYS A 792 15.56 -23.88 -0.48
C LYS A 792 15.37 -23.76 1.02
N ARG A 793 14.18 -24.10 1.54
CA ARG A 793 13.91 -24.12 2.99
C ARG A 793 14.84 -25.08 3.72
N SER A 794 15.02 -26.29 3.21
CA SER A 794 15.95 -27.28 3.78
C SER A 794 17.41 -26.81 3.68
N GLU A 795 17.82 -26.25 2.53
CA GLU A 795 19.16 -25.71 2.31
C GLU A 795 19.52 -24.59 3.29
N LEU A 796 18.59 -23.67 3.58
CA LEU A 796 18.81 -22.50 4.42
C LEU A 796 18.69 -22.80 5.93
N LEU A 797 17.86 -23.76 6.32
CA LEU A 797 17.66 -24.09 7.74
C LEU A 797 18.64 -25.16 8.26
N SER A 798 19.11 -26.07 7.41
CA SER A 798 20.05 -27.13 7.82
C SER A 798 21.37 -26.65 8.45
N PRO A 799 21.97 -25.51 8.06
CA PRO A 799 23.16 -24.99 8.72
C PRO A 799 22.89 -24.49 10.15
N LEU A 800 21.72 -23.93 10.44
CA LEU A 800 21.36 -23.52 11.80
C LEU A 800 21.33 -24.72 12.75
N LEU A 801 20.86 -25.86 12.25
CA LEU A 801 20.87 -27.12 12.99
C LEU A 801 22.29 -27.63 13.26
N SER A 802 23.16 -27.62 12.25
CA SER A 802 24.55 -28.10 12.40
C SER A 802 25.39 -27.22 13.33
N LEU A 803 25.08 -25.93 13.42
CA LEU A 803 25.70 -24.97 14.34
C LEU A 803 25.14 -25.03 15.78
N GLY A 804 24.16 -25.89 16.05
CA GLY A 804 23.59 -26.10 17.39
C GLY A 804 22.58 -25.03 17.83
N GLN A 805 22.10 -24.17 16.92
CA GLN A 805 21.11 -23.13 17.22
C GLN A 805 19.67 -23.69 17.21
N TYR A 806 19.41 -24.66 18.09
CA TYR A 806 18.18 -25.47 18.07
C TYR A 806 16.90 -24.65 18.28
N GLN A 807 16.91 -23.66 19.17
CA GLN A 807 15.71 -22.86 19.45
C GLN A 807 15.28 -22.02 18.25
N LEU A 808 16.25 -21.39 17.58
CA LEU A 808 16.04 -20.57 16.40
C LEU A 808 15.62 -21.40 15.19
N ALA A 809 16.28 -22.54 14.96
CA ALA A 809 15.89 -23.49 13.91
C ALA A 809 14.46 -24.01 14.13
N ALA A 810 14.08 -24.31 15.38
CA ALA A 810 12.73 -24.76 15.70
C ALA A 810 11.67 -23.69 15.42
N ALA A 811 11.93 -22.42 15.75
CA ALA A 811 10.97 -21.35 15.53
C ALA A 811 10.60 -21.20 14.04
N LEU A 812 11.60 -21.23 13.16
CA LEU A 812 11.37 -21.18 11.70
C LEU A 812 10.72 -22.48 11.19
N ALA A 813 11.24 -23.64 11.60
CA ALA A 813 10.72 -24.92 11.14
C ALA A 813 9.28 -25.18 11.62
N GLU A 814 8.88 -24.69 12.81
CA GLU A 814 7.49 -24.69 13.27
C GLU A 814 6.61 -23.76 12.43
N LYS A 815 7.05 -22.52 12.18
CA LYS A 815 6.29 -21.53 11.41
C LYS A 815 6.03 -22.01 9.97
N TYR A 816 7.04 -22.61 9.35
CA TYR A 816 6.98 -23.07 7.96
C TYR A 816 6.69 -24.56 7.80
N CYS A 817 6.37 -25.26 8.88
CA CYS A 817 6.04 -26.69 8.88
C CYS A 817 7.12 -27.56 8.22
N ASP A 818 8.41 -27.32 8.52
CA ASP A 818 9.52 -28.17 8.09
C ASP A 818 9.74 -29.33 9.06
N PHE A 819 9.05 -30.44 8.81
CA PHE A 819 9.10 -31.62 9.68
C PHE A 819 10.47 -32.30 9.71
N ASP A 820 11.22 -32.28 8.61
CA ASP A 820 12.53 -32.95 8.56
C ASP A 820 13.48 -32.34 9.58
N ILE A 821 13.55 -31.01 9.62
CA ILE A 821 14.46 -30.31 10.53
C ILE A 821 13.99 -30.43 11.99
N LEU A 822 12.69 -30.37 12.24
CA LEU A 822 12.13 -30.58 13.58
C LEU A 822 12.46 -31.97 14.12
N VAL A 823 12.35 -33.01 13.27
CA VAL A 823 12.68 -34.39 13.64
C VAL A 823 14.18 -34.55 13.88
N GLN A 824 15.02 -34.05 12.96
CA GLN A 824 16.48 -34.11 13.11
C GLN A 824 16.94 -33.40 14.38
N MET A 825 16.35 -32.24 14.70
CA MET A 825 16.61 -31.52 15.95
C MET A 825 16.21 -32.33 17.18
N CYS A 826 14.99 -32.86 17.22
CA CYS A 826 14.52 -33.64 18.38
C CYS A 826 15.37 -34.90 18.59
N GLU A 827 15.86 -35.51 17.51
CA GLU A 827 16.76 -36.66 17.58
C GLU A 827 18.19 -36.30 18.03
N GLN A 828 18.73 -35.15 17.65
CA GLN A 828 20.04 -34.68 18.13
C GLN A 828 20.01 -34.24 19.60
N THR A 829 18.88 -33.70 20.05
CA THR A 829 18.68 -33.21 21.43
C THR A 829 18.05 -34.26 22.36
N ASP A 830 17.73 -35.43 21.83
CA ASP A 830 16.98 -36.53 22.48
C ASP A 830 15.68 -36.10 23.18
N ASN A 831 15.00 -35.08 22.63
CA ASN A 831 13.78 -34.51 23.21
C ASN A 831 12.51 -35.21 22.67
N GLN A 832 12.26 -36.42 23.16
CA GLN A 832 11.13 -37.25 22.74
C GLN A 832 9.76 -36.62 23.06
N ALA A 833 9.65 -35.83 24.13
CA ALA A 833 8.41 -35.16 24.50
C ALA A 833 7.99 -34.08 23.47
N ARG A 834 8.96 -33.33 22.93
CA ARG A 834 8.70 -32.32 21.89
C ARG A 834 8.32 -32.98 20.57
N LEU A 835 8.99 -34.07 20.20
CA LEU A 835 8.66 -34.87 19.01
C LEU A 835 7.21 -35.38 19.07
N GLN A 836 6.78 -35.94 20.20
CA GLN A 836 5.40 -36.40 20.39
C GLN A 836 4.38 -35.28 20.22
N ARG A 837 4.67 -34.07 20.72
CA ARG A 837 3.79 -32.90 20.52
C ARG A 837 3.64 -32.56 19.05
N TYR A 838 4.73 -32.55 18.28
CA TYR A 838 4.65 -32.30 16.84
C TYR A 838 3.86 -33.37 16.11
N MET A 839 4.02 -34.65 16.48
CA MET A 839 3.23 -35.73 15.89
C MET A 839 1.73 -35.56 16.16
N THR A 840 1.33 -35.07 17.33
CA THR A 840 -0.08 -34.78 17.62
C THR A 840 -0.58 -33.51 16.92
N GLN A 841 0.23 -32.46 16.85
CA GLN A 841 -0.15 -31.17 16.27
C GLN A 841 -0.24 -31.24 14.74
N PHE A 842 0.58 -32.09 14.12
CA PHE A 842 0.69 -32.24 12.67
C PHE A 842 0.43 -33.69 12.27
N ALA A 843 -0.71 -34.23 12.72
CA ALA A 843 -1.09 -35.63 12.56
C ALA A 843 -1.07 -36.12 11.10
N ASP A 844 -1.43 -35.26 10.14
CA ASP A 844 -1.43 -35.58 8.71
C ASP A 844 0.00 -35.79 8.15
N GLN A 845 1.01 -35.24 8.84
CA GLN A 845 2.42 -35.29 8.48
C GLN A 845 3.20 -36.31 9.33
N ALA A 846 2.54 -37.08 10.21
CA ALA A 846 3.18 -38.14 11.01
C ALA A 846 3.83 -39.23 10.14
N ASN A 847 3.28 -39.47 8.94
CA ASN A 847 3.87 -40.35 7.93
C ASN A 847 5.31 -39.93 7.55
N PHE A 848 5.62 -38.64 7.62
CA PHE A 848 6.95 -38.12 7.32
C PHE A 848 8.00 -38.63 8.32
N LEU A 849 7.69 -38.64 9.62
CA LEU A 849 8.58 -39.19 10.64
C LEU A 849 8.84 -40.69 10.41
N PHE A 850 7.81 -41.43 10.04
CA PHE A 850 7.95 -42.86 9.78
C PHE A 850 8.84 -43.13 8.56
N ARG A 851 8.67 -42.36 7.48
CA ARG A 851 9.59 -42.38 6.32
C ARG A 851 11.01 -42.04 6.74
N TRP A 852 11.19 -40.99 7.54
CA TRP A 852 12.50 -40.56 8.01
C TRP A 852 13.21 -41.65 8.83
N TYR A 853 12.52 -42.30 9.79
CA TYR A 853 13.09 -43.40 10.55
C TYR A 853 13.44 -44.60 9.68
N LEU A 854 12.65 -44.87 8.63
CA LEU A 854 12.91 -45.93 7.68
C LEU A 854 14.16 -45.64 6.84
N GLU A 855 14.27 -44.43 6.27
CA GLU A 855 15.41 -43.97 5.45
C GLU A 855 16.72 -43.93 6.24
N LYS A 856 16.69 -43.49 7.50
CA LYS A 856 17.86 -43.47 8.38
C LYS A 856 18.18 -44.84 9.00
N GLY A 857 17.44 -45.89 8.66
CA GLY A 857 17.65 -47.25 9.16
C GLY A 857 17.31 -47.44 10.64
N LYS A 858 16.61 -46.51 11.28
CA LYS A 858 16.25 -46.52 12.71
C LYS A 858 14.96 -47.33 12.97
N ARG A 859 14.91 -48.57 12.48
CA ARG A 859 13.72 -49.45 12.55
C ARG A 859 13.28 -49.76 13.98
N GLY A 860 14.21 -49.86 14.93
CA GLY A 860 13.89 -50.08 16.35
C GLY A 860 13.07 -48.94 16.95
N LYS A 861 13.44 -47.68 16.66
CA LYS A 861 12.69 -46.50 17.10
C LYS A 861 11.34 -46.36 16.42
N LEU A 862 11.24 -46.78 15.15
CA LEU A 862 9.97 -46.80 14.41
C LEU A 862 8.94 -47.72 15.08
N LEU A 863 9.37 -48.88 15.57
CA LEU A 863 8.48 -49.88 16.17
C LEU A 863 8.19 -49.61 17.66
N SER A 864 9.03 -48.81 18.33
CA SER A 864 8.88 -48.44 19.74
C SER A 864 8.00 -47.20 19.97
N GLN A 865 7.16 -46.81 19.00
CA GLN A 865 6.33 -45.62 19.11
C GLN A 865 5.20 -45.80 20.16
N PRO A 866 4.74 -44.72 20.80
CA PRO A 866 3.65 -44.77 21.78
C PRO A 866 2.35 -45.34 21.19
N ILE A 867 1.57 -46.03 22.04
CA ILE A 867 0.31 -46.70 21.66
C ILE A 867 -0.66 -45.77 20.92
N ALA A 868 -0.69 -44.49 21.27
CA ALA A 868 -1.56 -43.49 20.64
C ALA A 868 -1.33 -43.34 19.11
N GLN A 869 -0.16 -43.73 18.61
CA GLN A 869 0.24 -43.57 17.21
C GLN A 869 0.26 -44.90 16.43
N HIS A 870 -0.04 -46.03 17.10
CA HIS A 870 -0.06 -47.36 16.48
C HIS A 870 -1.05 -47.45 15.31
N GLY A 871 -2.16 -46.70 15.35
CA GLY A 871 -3.11 -46.64 14.23
C GLY A 871 -2.53 -46.01 12.96
N GLN A 872 -1.83 -44.89 13.09
CA GLN A 872 -1.17 -44.21 11.95
C GLN A 872 0.03 -45.03 11.45
N LEU A 873 0.81 -45.61 12.37
CA LEU A 873 1.93 -46.47 12.04
C LEU A 873 1.47 -47.74 11.31
N ALA A 874 0.36 -48.36 11.72
CA ALA A 874 -0.24 -49.49 11.01
C ALA A 874 -0.63 -49.12 9.58
N SER A 875 -1.29 -47.96 9.37
CA SER A 875 -1.64 -47.48 8.03
C SER A 875 -0.40 -47.22 7.16
N PHE A 876 0.67 -46.67 7.75
CA PHE A 876 1.93 -46.44 7.03
C PHE A 876 2.63 -47.75 6.65
N LEU A 877 2.66 -48.73 7.58
CA LEU A 877 3.32 -50.02 7.39
C LEU A 877 2.58 -50.95 6.43
N GLN A 878 1.31 -50.69 6.08
CA GLN A 878 0.61 -51.43 5.00
C GLN A 878 1.37 -51.34 3.67
N ALA A 879 1.99 -50.20 3.35
CA ALA A 879 2.83 -50.06 2.16
C ALA A 879 4.21 -50.77 2.29
N HIS A 880 4.55 -51.25 3.49
CA HIS A 880 5.83 -51.87 3.83
C HIS A 880 5.61 -53.23 4.51
N GLU A 881 5.00 -54.17 3.79
CA GLU A 881 4.58 -55.49 4.30
C GLU A 881 5.68 -56.23 5.08
N HIS A 882 6.94 -56.19 4.61
CA HIS A 882 8.10 -56.83 5.24
C HIS A 882 8.39 -56.40 6.71
N LEU A 883 7.85 -55.26 7.16
CA LEU A 883 8.00 -54.76 8.53
C LEU A 883 6.69 -54.76 9.34
N SER A 884 5.55 -54.91 8.67
CA SER A 884 4.22 -54.82 9.30
C SER A 884 4.00 -55.88 10.40
N TRP A 885 4.44 -57.12 10.17
CA TRP A 885 4.26 -58.22 11.13
C TRP A 885 4.91 -57.94 12.51
N LEU A 886 6.01 -57.19 12.57
CA LEU A 886 6.65 -56.81 13.83
C LEU A 886 5.78 -55.86 14.65
N HIS A 887 5.13 -54.92 13.96
CA HIS A 887 4.19 -53.98 14.57
C HIS A 887 2.91 -54.68 15.02
N ASP A 888 2.41 -55.62 14.21
CA ASP A 888 1.20 -56.39 14.51
C ASP A 888 1.39 -57.25 15.78
N ILE A 889 2.56 -57.88 15.95
CA ILE A 889 2.92 -58.59 17.19
C ILE A 889 2.95 -57.64 18.38
N ASN A 890 3.57 -56.46 18.26
CA ASN A 890 3.60 -55.47 19.33
C ASN A 890 2.20 -54.95 19.70
N SER A 891 1.32 -54.85 18.71
CA SER A 891 -0.07 -54.42 18.86
C SER A 891 -1.03 -55.53 19.33
N GLN A 892 -0.51 -56.74 19.60
CA GLN A 892 -1.28 -57.95 19.93
C GLN A 892 -2.24 -58.43 18.83
N ASP A 893 -2.09 -57.96 17.58
CA ASP A 893 -2.88 -58.42 16.43
C ASP A 893 -2.18 -59.61 15.74
N LEU A 894 -2.15 -60.74 16.46
CA LEU A 894 -1.42 -61.93 16.04
C LEU A 894 -2.02 -62.60 14.78
N GLN A 895 -3.32 -62.39 14.53
CA GLN A 895 -3.99 -62.89 13.34
C GLN A 895 -3.49 -62.19 12.07
N LYS A 896 -3.33 -60.86 12.11
CA LYS A 896 -2.72 -60.12 10.99
C LYS A 896 -1.24 -60.45 10.85
N ALA A 897 -0.50 -60.56 11.96
CA ALA A 897 0.90 -60.96 11.92
C ALA A 897 1.11 -62.31 11.21
N HIS A 898 0.27 -63.31 11.52
CA HIS A 898 0.26 -64.61 10.84
C HIS A 898 0.05 -64.47 9.34
N ARG A 899 -0.98 -63.73 8.90
CA ARG A 899 -1.28 -63.51 7.47
C ARG A 899 -0.11 -62.87 6.73
N THR A 900 0.43 -61.77 7.28
CA THR A 900 1.59 -61.09 6.69
C THR A 900 2.81 -62.02 6.61
N LEU A 901 3.12 -62.75 7.69
CA LEU A 901 4.24 -63.69 7.70
C LEU A 901 4.06 -64.83 6.70
N GLN A 902 2.83 -65.32 6.51
CA GLN A 902 2.50 -66.34 5.51
C GLN A 902 2.69 -65.79 4.09
N THR A 903 2.21 -64.58 3.80
CA THR A 903 2.43 -63.92 2.51
C THR A 903 3.91 -63.69 2.22
N LEU A 904 4.67 -63.18 3.19
CA LEU A 904 6.12 -62.99 3.07
C LEU A 904 6.86 -64.32 2.87
N ALA A 905 6.41 -65.40 3.52
CA ALA A 905 6.97 -66.73 3.31
C ALA A 905 6.68 -67.27 1.91
N ASN A 906 5.49 -67.02 1.37
CA ASN A 906 5.11 -67.43 0.02
C ASN A 906 5.94 -66.69 -1.04
N MET A 907 6.15 -65.38 -0.86
CA MET A 907 6.97 -64.54 -1.76
C MET A 907 8.48 -64.80 -1.65
N GLU A 908 8.96 -65.39 -0.55
CA GLU A 908 10.38 -65.64 -0.35
C GLU A 908 10.86 -66.82 -1.20
N THR A 909 11.61 -66.53 -2.26
CA THR A 909 12.24 -67.54 -3.13
C THR A 909 13.77 -67.49 -3.06
N ARG A 910 14.35 -66.42 -2.48
CA ARG A 910 15.78 -66.15 -2.54
C ARG A 910 16.58 -66.84 -1.45
N TYR A 911 16.02 -66.99 -0.25
CA TYR A 911 16.72 -67.61 0.88
C TYR A 911 15.87 -68.69 1.53
N PHE A 912 16.30 -69.95 1.40
CA PHE A 912 15.60 -71.10 1.96
C PHE A 912 15.46 -71.04 3.49
N ALA A 913 16.54 -70.73 4.21
CA ALA A 913 16.50 -70.57 5.67
C ALA A 913 15.52 -69.46 6.12
N LYS A 914 15.40 -68.38 5.33
CA LYS A 914 14.48 -67.28 5.61
C LYS A 914 13.03 -67.71 5.42
N LYS A 915 12.71 -68.45 4.35
CA LYS A 915 11.34 -68.99 4.13
C LYS A 915 10.92 -69.89 5.29
N LYS A 916 11.79 -70.82 5.72
CA LYS A 916 11.54 -71.67 6.90
C LYS A 916 11.28 -70.86 8.17
N THR A 917 12.10 -69.83 8.41
CA THR A 917 11.94 -68.96 9.57
C THR A 917 10.60 -68.21 9.54
N LEU A 918 10.22 -67.66 8.39
CA LEU A 918 8.95 -66.94 8.22
C LEU A 918 7.74 -67.86 8.42
N LEU A 919 7.77 -69.08 7.89
CA LEU A 919 6.71 -70.08 8.14
C LEU A 919 6.64 -70.49 9.60
N GLY A 920 7.78 -70.76 10.23
CA GLY A 920 7.82 -71.08 11.66
C GLY A 920 7.26 -69.95 12.54
N LEU A 921 7.62 -68.69 12.24
CA LEU A 921 7.06 -67.52 12.91
C LEU A 921 5.57 -67.36 12.63
N SER A 922 5.12 -67.61 11.39
CA SER A 922 3.72 -67.57 11.01
C SER A 922 2.89 -68.60 11.78
N LYS A 923 3.41 -69.82 11.93
CA LYS A 923 2.82 -70.91 12.71
C LYS A 923 2.70 -70.56 14.19
N LEU A 924 3.77 -70.01 14.77
CA LEU A 924 3.78 -69.54 16.16
C LEU A 924 2.78 -68.39 16.39
N ALA A 925 2.69 -67.46 15.45
CA ALA A 925 1.73 -66.36 15.51
C ALA A 925 0.28 -66.88 15.44
N ALA A 926 -0.03 -67.83 14.56
CA ALA A 926 -1.34 -68.47 14.49
C ALA A 926 -1.69 -69.20 15.80
N LEU A 927 -0.76 -70.00 16.33
CA LEU A 927 -0.93 -70.74 17.58
C LEU A 927 -1.16 -69.86 18.81
N ALA A 928 -0.54 -68.67 18.83
CA ALA A 928 -0.67 -67.72 19.92
C ALA A 928 -1.88 -66.79 19.77
N SER A 929 -2.56 -66.81 18.62
CA SER A 929 -3.69 -65.93 18.32
C SER A 929 -5.04 -66.51 18.75
N ASP A 930 -6.06 -65.66 18.83
CA ASP A 930 -7.42 -66.04 19.23
C ASP A 930 -8.26 -66.63 18.08
N PHE A 931 -7.68 -67.46 17.21
CA PHE A 931 -8.46 -68.19 16.19
C PHE A 931 -9.39 -69.20 16.87
N SER A 932 -10.59 -69.40 16.32
CA SER A 932 -11.43 -70.55 16.70
C SER A 932 -10.72 -71.85 16.33
N GLU A 933 -10.89 -72.91 17.12
CA GLU A 933 -10.20 -74.20 16.92
C GLU A 933 -10.30 -74.71 15.48
N ASP A 934 -11.46 -74.57 14.84
CA ASP A 934 -11.67 -75.00 13.45
C ASP A 934 -10.76 -74.24 12.44
N ILE A 935 -10.69 -72.91 12.57
CA ILE A 935 -9.87 -72.04 11.71
C ILE A 935 -8.38 -72.23 12.02
N LEU A 936 -8.03 -72.40 13.29
CA LEU A 936 -6.65 -72.65 13.69
C LEU A 936 -6.14 -73.96 13.07
N GLN A 937 -6.95 -75.02 13.10
CA GLN A 937 -6.59 -76.31 12.52
C GLN A 937 -6.41 -76.21 11.00
N GLU A 938 -7.27 -75.49 10.30
CA GLU A 938 -7.14 -75.21 8.87
C GLU A 938 -5.81 -74.52 8.55
N LYS A 939 -5.48 -73.44 9.28
CA LYS A 939 -4.23 -72.67 9.06
C LYS A 939 -2.98 -73.44 9.42
N ILE A 940 -3.03 -74.31 10.44
CA ILE A 940 -1.92 -75.19 10.77
C ILE A 940 -1.72 -76.25 9.70
N GLU A 941 -2.78 -76.82 9.12
CA GLU A 941 -2.65 -77.80 8.05
C GLU A 941 -2.06 -77.16 6.78
N GLU A 942 -2.52 -75.97 6.39
CA GLU A 942 -1.95 -75.20 5.28
C GLU A 942 -0.43 -74.99 5.44
N ILE A 943 0.02 -74.54 6.63
CA ILE A 943 1.45 -74.35 6.90
C ILE A 943 2.18 -75.69 6.93
N SER A 944 1.57 -76.73 7.50
CA SER A 944 2.19 -78.06 7.61
C SER A 944 2.44 -78.68 6.23
N GLU A 945 1.57 -78.43 5.25
CA GLU A 945 1.80 -78.85 3.87
C GLU A 945 3.01 -78.14 3.25
N GLN A 946 3.15 -76.83 3.47
CA GLN A 946 4.32 -76.09 3.02
C GLN A 946 5.62 -76.54 3.73
N GLU A 947 5.54 -76.90 5.01
CA GLU A 947 6.65 -77.49 5.75
C GLU A 947 7.04 -78.88 5.20
N ARG A 948 6.07 -79.71 4.78
CA ARG A 948 6.31 -81.01 4.12
C ARG A 948 7.09 -80.81 2.82
N PHE A 949 6.68 -79.86 1.98
CA PHE A 949 7.42 -79.51 0.76
C PHE A 949 8.88 -79.08 1.07
N LEU A 950 9.07 -78.13 1.99
CA LEU A 950 10.41 -77.62 2.33
C LEU A 950 11.32 -78.67 2.98
N LEU A 951 10.74 -79.69 3.62
CA LEU A 951 11.48 -80.81 4.17
C LEU A 951 12.24 -81.61 3.08
N HIS A 952 11.73 -81.66 1.85
CA HIS A 952 12.44 -82.29 0.73
C HIS A 952 13.76 -81.56 0.44
N GLN A 953 13.76 -80.23 0.43
CA GLN A 953 14.98 -79.44 0.26
C GLN A 953 15.92 -79.52 1.48
N GLU A 954 15.37 -79.52 2.70
CA GLU A 954 16.17 -79.66 3.94
C GLU A 954 16.92 -81.00 3.98
N THR A 955 16.29 -82.05 3.47
CA THR A 955 16.82 -83.42 3.52
C THR A 955 17.69 -83.77 2.31
N LEU A 956 18.14 -82.77 1.54
CA LEU A 956 19.16 -82.96 0.51
C LEU A 956 20.46 -83.52 1.13
N PRO A 957 21.10 -84.52 0.51
CA PRO A 957 22.31 -85.12 1.07
C PRO A 957 23.45 -84.10 1.24
N GLU A 958 24.07 -84.05 2.43
CA GLU A 958 25.21 -83.16 2.72
C GLU A 958 26.38 -83.34 1.75
N GLN A 959 26.60 -84.58 1.27
CA GLN A 959 27.63 -84.91 0.29
C GLN A 959 27.37 -84.25 -1.07
N LEU A 960 26.10 -84.25 -1.51
CA LEU A 960 25.68 -83.59 -2.75
C LEU A 960 25.85 -82.07 -2.64
N LEU A 961 25.45 -81.50 -1.50
CA LEU A 961 25.61 -80.06 -1.22
C LEU A 961 27.09 -79.66 -1.24
N ALA A 962 27.98 -80.49 -0.66
CA ALA A 962 29.42 -80.26 -0.69
C ALA A 962 30.02 -80.38 -2.12
N GLU A 963 29.59 -81.37 -2.92
CA GLU A 963 30.05 -81.52 -4.31
C GLU A 963 29.62 -80.33 -5.18
N LYS A 964 28.40 -79.83 -5.00
CA LYS A 964 27.84 -78.65 -5.70
C LYS A 964 28.30 -77.31 -5.12
N GLN A 965 29.07 -77.30 -4.03
CA GLN A 965 29.46 -76.10 -3.26
C GLN A 965 28.27 -75.23 -2.82
N LEU A 966 27.16 -75.87 -2.45
CA LEU A 966 25.94 -75.20 -1.99
C LEU A 966 25.84 -75.23 -0.47
N ASN A 967 25.31 -74.15 0.11
CA ASN A 967 25.00 -74.04 1.53
C ASN A 967 23.48 -73.93 1.70
N LEU A 968 22.87 -74.79 2.52
CA LEU A 968 21.44 -74.76 2.82
C LEU A 968 20.96 -73.40 3.34
N ASN A 969 21.81 -72.67 4.07
CA ASN A 969 21.42 -71.38 4.63
C ASN A 969 21.37 -70.24 3.60
N ASP A 970 22.19 -70.32 2.55
CA ASP A 970 22.36 -69.26 1.55
C ASP A 970 21.72 -69.61 0.19
N MET A 971 21.26 -70.85 0.02
CA MET A 971 20.67 -71.31 -1.23
C MET A 971 19.23 -70.76 -1.43
N PRO A 972 18.81 -70.57 -2.70
CA PRO A 972 17.43 -70.23 -3.02
C PRO A 972 16.48 -71.37 -2.67
N VAL A 973 15.20 -71.03 -2.56
CA VAL A 973 14.11 -72.01 -2.48
C VAL A 973 13.97 -72.64 -3.86
N LEU A 974 14.19 -73.95 -3.92
CA LEU A 974 14.15 -74.69 -5.19
C LEU A 974 12.71 -75.10 -5.50
N SER A 975 12.35 -75.09 -6.80
CA SER A 975 11.07 -75.65 -7.26
C SER A 975 11.08 -77.18 -7.16
N ALA A 976 9.89 -77.79 -7.25
CA ALA A 976 9.75 -79.25 -7.27
C ALA A 976 10.60 -79.88 -8.39
N SER A 977 10.56 -79.33 -9.60
CA SER A 977 11.36 -79.76 -10.76
C SER A 977 12.88 -79.67 -10.51
N GLN A 978 13.35 -78.59 -9.88
CA GLN A 978 14.77 -78.42 -9.53
C GLN A 978 15.20 -79.39 -8.43
N LEU A 979 14.34 -79.64 -7.43
CA LEU A 979 14.62 -80.60 -6.36
C LEU A 979 14.66 -82.03 -6.89
N ILE A 980 13.75 -82.40 -7.79
CA ILE A 980 13.77 -83.69 -8.50
C ILE A 980 15.11 -83.87 -9.20
N ASP A 981 15.54 -82.87 -9.99
CA ASP A 981 16.82 -82.92 -10.69
C ASP A 981 18.02 -83.03 -9.73
N MET A 982 17.97 -82.36 -8.57
CA MET A 982 19.02 -82.49 -7.54
C MET A 982 19.06 -83.90 -6.93
N PHE A 983 17.92 -84.54 -6.66
CA PHE A 983 17.89 -85.89 -6.12
C PHE A 983 18.38 -86.95 -7.12
N ILE A 984 18.04 -86.80 -8.40
CA ILE A 984 18.35 -87.79 -9.46
C ILE A 984 19.67 -87.53 -10.20
N CYS A 985 20.35 -86.40 -9.94
CA CYS A 985 21.57 -86.04 -10.66
C CYS A 985 22.69 -87.07 -10.48
N ASP A 986 23.59 -87.14 -11.46
CA ASP A 986 24.71 -88.08 -11.44
C ASP A 986 25.70 -87.79 -10.28
N GLU A 987 25.73 -86.54 -9.81
CA GLU A 987 26.55 -86.05 -8.69
C GLU A 987 26.05 -86.55 -7.32
N ASN A 988 24.80 -86.98 -7.18
CA ASN A 988 24.34 -87.68 -5.97
C ASN A 988 24.84 -89.13 -5.97
N ARG A 989 26.13 -89.34 -5.66
CA ARG A 989 26.81 -90.63 -5.77
C ARG A 989 26.25 -91.74 -4.87
N ARG A 990 25.53 -91.37 -3.81
CA ARG A 990 24.93 -92.32 -2.84
C ARG A 990 23.40 -92.30 -2.86
N ALA A 991 22.80 -91.89 -3.98
CA ALA A 991 21.35 -91.92 -4.14
C ALA A 991 20.78 -93.30 -3.81
N ASN A 992 19.84 -93.35 -2.87
CA ASN A 992 19.19 -94.58 -2.41
C ASN A 992 17.69 -94.55 -2.72
N GLU A 993 16.96 -95.59 -2.32
CA GLU A 993 15.51 -95.69 -2.57
C GLU A 993 14.68 -94.54 -1.97
N TYR A 994 15.17 -93.87 -0.92
CA TYR A 994 14.49 -92.73 -0.32
C TYR A 994 14.64 -91.45 -1.14
N ASP A 995 15.80 -91.22 -1.77
CA ASP A 995 16.03 -90.04 -2.61
C ASP A 995 15.15 -90.07 -3.86
N PHE A 996 15.03 -91.23 -4.51
CA PHE A 996 14.13 -91.41 -5.65
C PHE A 996 12.66 -91.42 -5.24
N LYS A 997 12.31 -91.96 -4.06
CA LYS A 997 10.94 -91.85 -3.52
C LYS A 997 10.57 -90.40 -3.28
N LYS A 998 11.43 -89.61 -2.65
CA LYS A 998 11.22 -88.16 -2.46
C LYS A 998 11.08 -87.42 -3.79
N ALA A 999 11.85 -87.80 -4.82
CA ALA A 999 11.70 -87.24 -6.15
C ALA A 999 10.34 -87.58 -6.78
N LEU A 1000 9.80 -88.77 -6.54
CA LEU A 1000 8.44 -89.13 -6.97
C LEU A 1000 7.37 -88.36 -6.17
N ASP A 1001 7.56 -88.18 -4.86
CA ASP A 1001 6.62 -87.43 -4.00
C ASP A 1001 6.55 -85.95 -4.40
N LEU A 1002 7.68 -85.39 -4.87
CA LEU A 1002 7.73 -84.03 -5.39
C LEU A 1002 6.92 -83.82 -6.68
N LEU A 1003 6.50 -84.88 -7.38
CA LEU A 1003 5.63 -84.75 -8.55
C LEU A 1003 4.24 -84.20 -8.19
N GLU A 1004 3.76 -84.41 -6.96
CA GLU A 1004 2.48 -83.87 -6.48
C GLU A 1004 2.52 -82.34 -6.28
N TYR A 1005 3.72 -81.76 -6.20
CA TYR A 1005 3.95 -80.33 -5.99
C TYR A 1005 4.32 -79.58 -7.28
N ILE A 1006 4.11 -80.20 -8.45
CA ILE A 1006 4.28 -79.54 -9.75
C ILE A 1006 2.94 -78.88 -10.11
N ASP A 1007 2.96 -77.55 -10.26
CA ASP A 1007 1.77 -76.80 -10.65
C ASP A 1007 1.36 -77.15 -12.09
N GLU A 1008 0.06 -77.26 -12.37
CA GLU A 1008 -0.47 -77.50 -13.72
C GLU A 1008 -0.09 -76.41 -14.74
N GLU A 1009 0.35 -75.25 -14.26
CA GLU A 1009 0.82 -74.12 -15.08
C GLU A 1009 2.31 -74.22 -15.47
N GLU A 1010 3.10 -75.10 -14.86
CA GLU A 1010 4.46 -75.36 -15.33
C GLU A 1010 4.40 -76.16 -16.65
N ASP A 1011 5.03 -75.68 -17.74
CA ASP A 1011 5.16 -76.35 -19.05
C ASP A 1011 6.04 -77.63 -18.99
N VAL A 1012 5.89 -78.43 -17.92
CA VAL A 1012 6.67 -79.62 -17.62
C VAL A 1012 5.74 -80.82 -17.57
N ASP A 1013 5.95 -81.77 -18.49
CA ASP A 1013 5.16 -83.00 -18.50
C ASP A 1013 5.54 -83.88 -17.30
N VAL A 1014 4.59 -84.02 -16.36
CA VAL A 1014 4.73 -84.84 -15.14
C VAL A 1014 5.07 -86.29 -15.49
N ASN A 1015 4.53 -86.82 -16.59
CA ASN A 1015 4.81 -88.19 -17.02
C ASN A 1015 6.24 -88.33 -17.56
N ASP A 1016 6.75 -87.32 -18.25
CA ASP A 1016 8.15 -87.31 -18.72
C ASP A 1016 9.13 -87.24 -17.54
N LEU A 1017 8.85 -86.41 -16.53
CA LEU A 1017 9.65 -86.38 -15.31
C LEU A 1017 9.59 -87.70 -14.54
N LYS A 1018 8.40 -88.31 -14.45
CA LYS A 1018 8.22 -89.63 -13.83
C LYS A 1018 9.04 -90.70 -14.55
N LEU A 1019 9.01 -90.71 -15.89
CA LEU A 1019 9.85 -91.58 -16.72
C LEU A 1019 11.34 -91.31 -16.48
N LYS A 1020 11.76 -90.05 -16.43
CA LYS A 1020 13.15 -89.63 -16.17
C LYS A 1020 13.65 -90.13 -14.80
N ILE A 1021 12.85 -89.95 -13.73
CA ILE A 1021 13.19 -90.39 -12.37
C ILE A 1021 13.39 -91.91 -12.34
N LEU A 1022 12.44 -92.67 -12.91
CA LEU A 1022 12.49 -94.13 -12.92
C LEU A 1022 13.64 -94.66 -13.79
N CYS A 1023 13.90 -94.04 -14.96
CA CYS A 1023 15.05 -94.39 -15.80
C CYS A 1023 16.38 -94.13 -15.10
N LYS A 1024 16.50 -93.02 -14.35
CA LYS A 1024 17.68 -92.71 -13.55
C LYS A 1024 17.87 -93.67 -12.38
N ALA A 1025 16.79 -94.11 -11.72
CA ALA A 1025 16.85 -95.14 -10.68
C ALA A 1025 17.41 -96.45 -11.27
N LEU A 1026 16.90 -96.87 -12.43
CA LEU A 1026 17.37 -98.07 -13.14
C LEU A 1026 18.84 -97.94 -13.58
N GLN A 1027 19.33 -96.74 -13.94
CA GLN A 1027 20.74 -96.53 -14.27
C GLN A 1027 21.70 -96.67 -13.09
N ARG A 1028 21.23 -96.44 -11.86
CA ARG A 1028 22.05 -96.58 -10.65
C ARG A 1028 22.24 -98.04 -10.25
N ASP A 1029 21.31 -98.90 -10.65
CA ASP A 1029 21.38 -100.34 -10.41
C ASP A 1029 22.35 -101.04 -11.37
N GLY A 1030 23.09 -102.03 -10.85
CA GLY A 1030 24.04 -102.82 -11.64
C GLY A 1030 23.35 -104.00 -12.33
N TRP A 1031 22.98 -103.85 -13.60
CA TRP A 1031 22.29 -104.89 -14.38
C TRP A 1031 23.23 -105.86 -15.10
N THR A 1032 24.27 -106.32 -14.41
CA THR A 1032 25.20 -107.33 -14.91
C THR A 1032 24.85 -108.69 -14.34
N CYS A 1033 24.78 -109.71 -15.21
CA CYS A 1033 24.62 -111.10 -14.78
C CYS A 1033 25.80 -111.45 -13.84
N SER A 1034 25.51 -111.74 -12.57
CA SER A 1034 26.51 -112.33 -11.68
C SER A 1034 26.80 -113.75 -12.17
N ASP A 1035 28.08 -114.12 -12.24
CA ASP A 1035 28.53 -115.45 -12.69
C ASP A 1035 28.21 -116.60 -11.70
N GLY A 1036 27.12 -116.49 -10.93
CA GLY A 1036 26.72 -117.50 -9.95
C GLY A 1036 25.23 -117.48 -9.63
N GLY A 1037 24.49 -118.46 -10.14
CA GLY A 1037 23.37 -119.19 -9.52
C GLY A 1037 22.12 -118.48 -8.99
N ASP A 1038 22.12 -117.17 -8.78
CA ASP A 1038 21.00 -116.47 -8.13
C ASP A 1038 19.84 -116.23 -9.10
N ASP A 1039 18.61 -116.45 -8.62
CA ASP A 1039 17.39 -116.15 -9.38
C ASP A 1039 17.41 -114.66 -9.74
N PRO A 1040 17.30 -114.30 -11.04
CA PRO A 1040 17.29 -112.91 -11.50
C PRO A 1040 16.26 -112.04 -10.78
N ILE A 1041 15.14 -112.62 -10.33
CA ILE A 1041 14.09 -111.93 -9.58
C ILE A 1041 14.55 -111.66 -8.14
N GLU A 1042 15.21 -112.61 -7.48
CA GLU A 1042 15.72 -112.43 -6.11
C GLU A 1042 16.88 -111.44 -6.06
N ALA A 1043 17.83 -111.52 -7.00
CA ALA A 1043 18.92 -110.56 -7.11
C ALA A 1043 18.40 -109.13 -7.38
N SER A 1044 17.28 -108.99 -8.11
CA SER A 1044 16.66 -107.69 -8.37
C SER A 1044 15.93 -107.08 -7.17
N LYS A 1045 15.61 -107.85 -6.10
CA LYS A 1045 14.97 -107.29 -4.88
C LYS A 1045 15.86 -106.27 -4.17
N ASP A 1046 17.18 -106.37 -4.34
CA ASP A 1046 18.13 -105.41 -3.75
C ASP A 1046 18.32 -104.14 -4.57
N SER A 1047 17.77 -104.09 -5.79
CA SER A 1047 17.79 -102.91 -6.67
C SER A 1047 16.99 -101.74 -6.09
N ILE A 1048 17.44 -100.53 -6.37
CA ILE A 1048 16.78 -99.29 -5.96
C ILE A 1048 15.37 -99.23 -6.58
N PHE A 1049 15.23 -99.62 -7.85
CA PHE A 1049 13.95 -99.63 -8.53
C PHE A 1049 12.91 -100.56 -7.86
N VAL A 1050 13.27 -101.79 -7.53
CA VAL A 1050 12.34 -102.74 -6.88
C VAL A 1050 12.03 -102.30 -5.44
N LYS A 1051 12.99 -101.71 -4.72
CA LYS A 1051 12.75 -101.12 -3.39
C LYS A 1051 11.77 -99.95 -3.42
N ILE A 1052 11.79 -99.12 -4.47
CA ILE A 1052 10.80 -98.05 -4.67
C ILE A 1052 9.41 -98.65 -4.90
N ILE A 1053 9.29 -99.64 -5.78
CA ILE A 1053 8.02 -100.33 -6.06
C ILE A 1053 7.43 -100.96 -4.78
N GLN A 1054 8.26 -101.65 -4.00
CA GLN A 1054 7.86 -102.23 -2.71
C GLN A 1054 7.42 -101.17 -1.69
N LYS A 1055 7.96 -99.95 -1.74
CA LYS A 1055 7.54 -98.84 -0.89
C LYS A 1055 6.19 -98.28 -1.33
N LEU A 1056 6.01 -98.02 -2.63
CA LEU A 1056 4.73 -97.57 -3.20
C LEU A 1056 3.59 -98.56 -2.89
N LEU A 1057 3.87 -99.87 -2.95
CA LEU A 1057 2.92 -100.92 -2.55
C LEU A 1057 2.52 -100.84 -1.08
N LYS A 1058 3.47 -100.57 -0.18
CA LYS A 1058 3.21 -100.43 1.26
C LYS A 1058 2.38 -99.19 1.58
N GLU A 1059 2.46 -98.16 0.75
CA GLU A 1059 1.67 -96.92 0.85
C GLU A 1059 0.26 -97.06 0.21
N GLY A 1060 -0.04 -98.20 -0.41
CA GLY A 1060 -1.36 -98.49 -0.98
C GLY A 1060 -1.58 -97.95 -2.39
N VAL A 1061 -0.52 -97.55 -3.09
CA VAL A 1061 -0.60 -97.04 -4.47
C VAL A 1061 -0.89 -98.19 -5.44
N GLN A 1062 -1.87 -97.99 -6.34
CA GLN A 1062 -2.13 -98.92 -7.45
C GLN A 1062 -1.04 -98.74 -8.51
N LEU A 1063 -0.15 -99.73 -8.63
CA LEU A 1063 1.01 -99.66 -9.53
C LEU A 1063 0.61 -99.70 -11.01
N SER A 1064 -0.53 -100.31 -11.34
CA SER A 1064 -1.08 -100.37 -12.71
C SER A 1064 -1.47 -99.00 -13.25
N GLU A 1065 -1.96 -98.11 -12.39
CA GLU A 1065 -2.32 -96.73 -12.75
C GLU A 1065 -1.14 -95.77 -12.57
N TYR A 1066 -0.20 -96.08 -11.67
CA TYR A 1066 0.91 -95.21 -11.34
C TYR A 1066 2.17 -95.43 -12.20
N LEU A 1067 2.54 -96.66 -12.57
CA LEU A 1067 3.78 -96.89 -13.34
C LEU A 1067 3.55 -96.72 -14.85
N PRO A 1068 4.48 -96.09 -15.59
CA PRO A 1068 4.44 -96.07 -17.06
C PRO A 1068 4.47 -97.48 -17.65
N GLU A 1069 3.89 -97.66 -18.83
CA GLU A 1069 3.94 -98.96 -19.53
C GLU A 1069 5.40 -99.39 -19.75
N VAL A 1070 5.65 -100.70 -19.61
CA VAL A 1070 6.98 -101.30 -19.80
C VAL A 1070 7.58 -100.93 -21.16
N LYS A 1071 6.73 -100.77 -22.18
CA LYS A 1071 7.14 -100.39 -23.54
C LYS A 1071 7.66 -98.96 -23.62
N ASP A 1072 7.04 -98.04 -22.91
CA ASP A 1072 7.43 -96.63 -22.90
C ASP A 1072 8.73 -96.46 -22.12
N LEU A 1073 8.87 -97.19 -21.01
CA LEU A 1073 10.09 -97.20 -20.22
C LEU A 1073 11.26 -97.79 -21.02
N LEU A 1074 11.11 -98.92 -21.72
CA LEU A 1074 12.16 -99.48 -22.59
C LEU A 1074 12.50 -98.60 -23.81
N GLN A 1075 11.58 -97.74 -24.24
CA GLN A 1075 11.79 -96.85 -25.38
C GLN A 1075 12.42 -95.51 -25.00
N ALA A 1076 12.33 -95.11 -23.73
CA ALA A 1076 12.84 -93.85 -23.18
C ALA A 1076 14.32 -93.61 -23.57
N LYS A 1077 14.64 -92.35 -23.90
CA LYS A 1077 15.98 -91.95 -24.37
C LYS A 1077 16.97 -91.90 -23.21
N GLU A 1078 16.46 -91.70 -22.00
CA GLU A 1078 17.17 -91.47 -20.75
C GLU A 1078 17.93 -92.71 -20.29
N LEU A 1079 17.53 -93.93 -20.68
CA LEU A 1079 18.18 -95.21 -20.32
C LEU A 1079 19.56 -95.44 -20.94
N GLY A 1080 19.92 -94.70 -22.00
CA GLY A 1080 21.25 -94.76 -22.60
C GLY A 1080 21.64 -96.16 -23.10
N SER A 1081 22.73 -96.72 -22.58
CA SER A 1081 23.29 -98.02 -23.00
C SER A 1081 22.50 -99.23 -22.48
N LEU A 1082 21.65 -99.07 -21.46
CA LEU A 1082 20.86 -100.17 -20.88
C LEU A 1082 19.77 -100.69 -21.82
N LYS A 1083 19.31 -99.88 -22.78
CA LYS A 1083 18.31 -100.26 -23.79
C LYS A 1083 18.73 -101.44 -24.66
N TYR A 1084 20.04 -101.66 -24.81
CA TYR A 1084 20.60 -102.74 -25.63
C TYR A 1084 20.98 -103.98 -24.81
N ASN A 1085 20.74 -103.98 -23.50
CA ASN A 1085 21.05 -105.11 -22.62
C ASN A 1085 19.85 -106.07 -22.53
N ALA A 1086 19.96 -107.25 -23.16
CA ALA A 1086 18.91 -108.26 -23.17
C ALA A 1086 18.58 -108.84 -21.77
N TYR A 1087 19.57 -108.86 -20.86
CA TYR A 1087 19.35 -109.32 -19.48
C TYR A 1087 18.49 -108.32 -18.69
N PHE A 1088 18.78 -107.03 -18.84
CA PHE A 1088 17.98 -105.96 -18.26
C PHE A 1088 16.53 -105.98 -18.75
N GLU A 1089 16.31 -106.13 -20.06
CA GLU A 1089 14.97 -106.19 -20.65
C GLU A 1089 14.14 -107.36 -20.09
N PHE A 1090 14.76 -108.53 -19.90
CA PHE A 1090 14.11 -109.69 -19.30
C PHE A 1090 13.74 -109.46 -17.82
N VAL A 1091 14.68 -108.96 -17.01
CA VAL A 1091 14.46 -108.73 -15.57
C VAL A 1091 13.44 -107.62 -15.31
N LEU A 1092 13.41 -106.58 -16.14
CA LEU A 1092 12.40 -105.53 -16.03
C LEU A 1092 10.99 -106.07 -16.34
N LYS A 1093 10.83 -106.84 -17.42
CA LYS A 1093 9.55 -107.47 -17.78
C LYS A 1093 9.07 -108.43 -16.68
N ALA A 1094 9.96 -109.27 -16.15
CA ALA A 1094 9.64 -110.19 -15.07
C ALA A 1094 9.21 -109.48 -13.77
N ASN A 1095 9.87 -108.38 -13.41
CA ASN A 1095 9.48 -107.58 -12.24
C ASN A 1095 8.14 -106.87 -12.43
N TYR A 1096 7.84 -106.37 -13.63
CA TYR A 1096 6.53 -105.79 -13.93
C TYR A 1096 5.41 -106.84 -13.89
N GLU A 1097 5.64 -108.05 -14.40
CA GLU A 1097 4.68 -109.16 -14.26
C GLU A 1097 4.45 -109.52 -12.78
N LEU A 1098 5.51 -109.58 -11.97
CA LEU A 1098 5.41 -109.94 -10.56
C LEU A 1098 4.68 -108.89 -9.70
N TYR A 1099 5.02 -107.61 -9.87
CA TYR A 1099 4.54 -106.55 -8.99
C TYR A 1099 3.31 -105.79 -9.54
N VAL A 1100 3.16 -105.68 -10.86
CA VAL A 1100 2.05 -104.92 -11.48
C VAL A 1100 0.89 -105.83 -11.86
N GLN A 1101 1.14 -106.96 -12.52
CA GLN A 1101 0.07 -107.92 -12.84
C GLN A 1101 -0.34 -108.77 -11.63
N GLY A 1102 0.51 -108.85 -10.60
CA GLY A 1102 0.16 -109.47 -9.32
C GLY A 1102 -0.75 -108.64 -8.41
N GLN A 1103 -1.09 -107.39 -8.80
CA GLN A 1103 -2.05 -106.52 -8.10
C GLN A 1103 -3.49 -106.61 -8.65
N GLU A 1104 -3.68 -107.10 -9.88
CA GLU A 1104 -4.99 -107.50 -10.40
C GLU A 1104 -5.47 -108.79 -9.73
#